data_AF-A0A975MGJ8-F1
#
_entry.id   AF-A0A975MGJ8-F1
#
_cell.length_a   1.000
_cell.length_b   1.000
_cell.length_c   1.000
_cell.angle_alpha   90.00
_cell.angle_beta   90.00
_cell.angle_gamma   90.00
#
_symmetry.space_group_name_H-M   'P 1'
#
loop_
_entity.id
_entity.type
_entity.pdbx_description
1 polymer ?
#
loop_
_entity_poly.entity_id
_entity_poly.type
_entity_poly.pdbx_seq_one_letter_code
_entity_poly.pdbx_strand_id
1 'polypeptide(L)'
;MPSLTRTEAEARAALLQVGAYDITLDLDRGEETFSSTTRVTFTAARCDAGATFLDVKPRALHRVRLDGRDLDLDGEHGLVDGRIALPALGGEHELVVEAEMAFRTDGEGLHRAVDPADGRHYVYGMSFMDAAPSWFACFDQPDLKAPYTLHVTAPADWVVRGNGHAEHVAPGRWELDTTPPLSTYFTTLVAGPYHLVEDSHDGIALGLSARASLARELERDAEEILTITRQCFDRFHELFDVRYAFGDYHQAFVPEFNAGAMENPGCVTFRDPMIFTSQVTRSEHISRATTIAHEMAHQWFGDLVTPRWWDDLWLNESFAEYMGNRVTAEATTYDDAWVQTAFRRRTWGLVTDQGPATHPVAGNGAPDALAALADFDGISYVKGSSALRQLAARLGDEAFLGGVRRHFAHSRFGNARMADLVAHWEAASGNDLTDWVTGWLRTAGVDEISYDRDAGLLRRTPPREHPAEREHQLHLAAHDGTVWRAQPVTVTGAATPVEVPPDAAVVPDSAEETWARVRLDRRTRDLLPTLLPATPDPLLRAVVWNAVRDGLHNAVLGPAEALDLLERALPHEADDAGVAEISRFALERVLPWSVDPEDAARRLHTAAMLGLGSAGPGTGRQLALAQTAVATAPPSLVHAWLDAVDVPRGLTVDRALRWRLLVRGAVLGELDQRRLDAALDEDPAADARVEHARARASLPTAEAKQWAWRRVTGEVSVPNYELTATGQGFWRPSQRDLTDAYVPRYLEEVGRLQHHFQGWLLPDAADAFFPSDRLDPQLVDAVAAGLDHDDLDPAVARRLRERLDVLRRGVAARAVDGL
;
A
#
# COMPACT_ATOMS: atom_id res chain seq x y z
N MET A 1 -20.58 13.65 4.22
CA MET A 1 -19.91 14.84 3.66
C MET A 1 -19.54 14.52 2.23
N PRO A 2 -19.91 15.37 1.26
CA PRO A 2 -19.48 15.20 -0.13
C PRO A 2 -17.98 15.43 -0.27
N SER A 3 -17.37 14.69 -1.20
CA SER A 3 -15.97 14.86 -1.63
C SER A 3 -15.71 16.31 -2.07
N LEU A 4 -14.55 16.86 -1.70
CA LEU A 4 -14.13 18.18 -2.17
C LEU A 4 -13.87 18.12 -3.67
N THR A 5 -14.58 18.95 -4.43
CA THR A 5 -14.35 19.07 -5.87
C THR A 5 -13.15 19.98 -6.16
N ARG A 6 -12.48 19.73 -7.28
CA ARG A 6 -11.38 20.58 -7.76
C ARG A 6 -11.81 22.04 -7.90
N THR A 7 -13.02 22.29 -8.43
CA THR A 7 -13.53 23.65 -8.63
C THR A 7 -13.79 24.36 -7.30
N GLU A 8 -14.31 23.66 -6.29
CA GLU A 8 -14.45 24.22 -4.94
C GLU A 8 -13.08 24.57 -4.33
N ALA A 9 -12.09 23.67 -4.47
CA ALA A 9 -10.75 23.89 -3.97
C ALA A 9 -10.06 25.09 -4.63
N GLU A 10 -10.11 25.18 -5.97
CA GLU A 10 -9.55 26.30 -6.74
C GLU A 10 -10.24 27.63 -6.40
N ALA A 11 -11.57 27.62 -6.26
CA ALA A 11 -12.32 28.80 -5.84
C ALA A 11 -11.94 29.24 -4.42
N ARG A 12 -11.81 28.30 -3.48
CA ARG A 12 -11.42 28.60 -2.11
C ARG A 12 -9.99 29.11 -2.01
N ALA A 13 -9.03 28.52 -2.73
CA ALA A 13 -7.64 28.95 -2.77
C ALA A 13 -7.46 30.36 -3.37
N ALA A 14 -8.34 30.75 -4.30
CA ALA A 14 -8.36 32.12 -4.82
C ALA A 14 -8.94 33.15 -3.84
N LEU A 15 -9.74 32.68 -2.87
CA LEU A 15 -10.43 33.52 -1.88
C LEU A 15 -9.66 33.63 -0.57
N LEU A 16 -9.05 32.55 -0.09
CA LEU A 16 -8.54 32.43 1.27
C LEU A 16 -7.03 32.26 1.30
N GLN A 17 -6.40 32.89 2.29
CA GLN A 17 -5.06 32.54 2.74
C GLN A 17 -5.15 32.20 4.23
N VAL A 18 -4.88 30.95 4.59
CA VAL A 18 -4.95 30.50 5.98
C VAL A 18 -3.68 30.92 6.72
N GLY A 19 -3.85 31.53 7.88
CA GLY A 19 -2.78 32.07 8.71
C GLY A 19 -2.19 31.02 9.66
N ALA A 20 -3.02 30.43 10.51
CA ALA A 20 -2.64 29.38 11.45
C ALA A 20 -3.87 28.67 12.04
N TYR A 21 -3.66 27.45 12.52
CA TYR A 21 -4.59 26.68 13.34
C TYR A 21 -4.07 26.53 14.76
N ASP A 22 -4.94 26.76 15.74
CA ASP A 22 -4.72 26.49 17.16
C ASP A 22 -5.84 25.56 17.63
N ILE A 23 -5.47 24.34 18.00
CA ILE A 23 -6.41 23.23 18.23
C ILE A 23 -6.25 22.73 19.65
N THR A 24 -7.33 22.76 20.43
CA THR A 24 -7.40 22.14 21.76
C THR A 24 -8.23 20.88 21.71
N LEU A 25 -7.67 19.76 22.17
CA LEU A 25 -8.31 18.45 22.27
C LEU A 25 -8.40 18.01 23.73
N ASP A 26 -9.55 17.49 24.15
CA ASP A 26 -9.73 16.81 25.44
C ASP A 26 -10.13 15.36 25.21
N LEU A 27 -9.13 14.48 25.28
CA LEU A 27 -9.25 13.04 25.07
C LEU A 27 -9.62 12.28 26.36
N ASP A 28 -9.69 12.95 27.51
CA ASP A 28 -10.03 12.37 28.82
C ASP A 28 -11.53 12.53 29.15
N ARG A 29 -12.39 12.38 28.14
CA ARG A 29 -13.85 12.60 28.23
C ARG A 29 -14.67 11.32 28.21
N GLY A 30 -14.06 10.18 27.90
CA GLY A 30 -14.72 8.89 27.80
C GLY A 30 -14.10 8.03 26.70
N GLU A 31 -14.80 6.95 26.34
CA GLU A 31 -14.31 5.97 25.36
C GLU A 31 -14.76 6.24 23.92
N GLU A 32 -15.85 7.00 23.76
CA GLU A 32 -16.53 7.21 22.47
C GLU A 32 -16.29 8.59 21.88
N THR A 33 -16.14 9.63 22.72
CA THR A 33 -16.08 11.02 22.29
C THR A 33 -14.94 11.80 22.95
N PHE A 34 -14.55 12.89 22.29
CA PHE A 34 -13.60 13.89 22.78
C PHE A 34 -14.09 15.29 22.41
N SER A 35 -13.67 16.32 23.12
CA SER A 35 -13.97 17.71 22.70
C SER A 35 -12.85 18.26 21.84
N SER A 36 -13.23 19.03 20.82
CA SER A 36 -12.32 19.76 19.94
C SER A 36 -12.72 21.22 19.90
N THR A 37 -11.77 22.11 20.19
CA THR A 37 -11.89 23.54 19.96
C THR A 37 -10.86 23.94 18.93
N THR A 38 -11.29 24.38 17.76
CA THR A 38 -10.41 24.84 16.69
C THR A 38 -10.53 26.34 16.52
N ARG A 39 -9.40 27.05 16.62
CA ARG A 39 -9.27 28.45 16.22
C ARG A 39 -8.48 28.52 14.92
N VAL A 40 -9.05 29.19 13.92
CA VAL A 40 -8.42 29.42 12.62
C VAL A 40 -8.31 30.91 12.39
N THR A 41 -7.10 31.37 12.08
CA THR A 41 -6.88 32.73 11.57
C THR A 41 -6.68 32.66 10.07
N PHE A 42 -7.31 33.55 9.30
CA PHE A 42 -7.19 33.57 7.85
C PHE A 42 -7.51 34.95 7.28
N THR A 43 -7.00 35.22 6.08
CA THR A 43 -7.36 36.39 5.28
C THR A 43 -8.27 35.96 4.15
N ALA A 44 -9.32 36.73 3.89
CA ALA A 44 -10.25 36.51 2.80
C ALA A 44 -10.26 37.70 1.83
N ALA A 45 -10.22 37.41 0.53
CA ALA A 45 -10.68 38.34 -0.49
C ALA A 45 -12.17 38.66 -0.27
N ARG A 46 -12.59 39.86 -0.67
CA ARG A 46 -13.97 40.28 -0.52
C ARG A 46 -14.90 39.34 -1.30
N CYS A 47 -15.81 38.67 -0.60
CA CYS A 47 -16.75 37.72 -1.19
C CYS A 47 -18.12 37.76 -0.50
N ASP A 48 -19.13 37.26 -1.20
CA ASP A 48 -20.50 37.18 -0.72
C ASP A 48 -20.69 36.01 0.25
N ALA A 49 -21.78 36.02 1.02
CA ALA A 49 -22.12 34.92 1.92
C ALA A 49 -22.29 33.59 1.15
N GLY A 50 -21.77 32.50 1.72
CA GLY A 50 -21.79 31.18 1.11
C GLY A 50 -20.78 30.96 -0.02
N ALA A 51 -19.92 31.95 -0.33
CA ALA A 51 -18.87 31.78 -1.33
C ALA A 51 -17.80 30.75 -0.92
N THR A 52 -17.71 30.42 0.36
CA THR A 52 -16.84 29.38 0.90
C THR A 52 -17.44 28.76 2.17
N PHE A 53 -16.82 27.69 2.66
CA PHE A 53 -17.28 26.91 3.80
C PHE A 53 -16.11 26.35 4.61
N LEU A 54 -16.38 26.02 5.87
CA LEU A 54 -15.47 25.28 6.76
C LEU A 54 -15.97 23.84 6.91
N ASP A 55 -15.07 22.87 6.89
CA ASP A 55 -15.36 21.44 6.99
C ASP A 55 -15.23 20.95 8.45
N VAL A 56 -16.23 20.20 8.94
CA VAL A 56 -16.23 19.53 10.25
C VAL A 56 -17.24 18.37 10.28
N LYS A 57 -16.87 17.23 10.88
CA LYS A 57 -17.69 16.02 11.01
C LYS A 57 -17.95 15.70 12.51
N PRO A 58 -18.63 16.58 13.27
CA PRO A 58 -18.77 16.43 14.70
C PRO A 58 -19.90 15.45 15.07
N ARG A 59 -19.81 14.88 16.28
CA ARG A 59 -20.96 14.22 16.92
C ARG A 59 -22.00 15.25 17.33
N ALA A 60 -21.55 16.38 17.87
CA ALA A 60 -22.36 17.55 18.16
C ALA A 60 -21.56 18.84 17.93
N LEU A 61 -22.11 19.76 17.16
CA LEU A 61 -21.56 21.10 16.98
C LEU A 61 -22.12 22.02 18.07
N HIS A 62 -21.28 22.59 18.92
CA HIS A 62 -21.73 23.42 20.04
C HIS A 62 -21.76 24.90 19.69
N ARG A 63 -20.70 25.39 19.04
CA ARG A 63 -20.56 26.82 18.77
C ARG A 63 -19.65 27.08 17.58
N VAL A 64 -20.00 28.09 16.80
CA VAL A 64 -19.13 28.67 15.76
C VAL A 64 -19.14 30.19 15.93
N ARG A 65 -17.96 30.79 16.04
CA ARG A 65 -17.79 32.22 16.31
C ARG A 65 -16.83 32.83 15.30
N LEU A 66 -17.31 33.77 14.49
CA LEU A 66 -16.51 34.55 13.54
C LEU A 66 -16.31 35.97 14.05
N ASP A 67 -15.06 36.41 14.20
CA ASP A 67 -14.66 37.74 14.68
C ASP A 67 -15.37 38.16 15.98
N GLY A 68 -15.50 37.19 16.89
CA GLY A 68 -16.16 37.41 18.17
C GLY A 68 -17.70 37.41 18.11
N ARG A 69 -18.34 37.06 16.99
CA ARG A 69 -19.80 36.93 16.87
C ARG A 69 -20.22 35.50 16.59
N ASP A 70 -21.23 35.01 17.31
CA ASP A 70 -21.76 33.66 17.10
C ASP A 70 -22.55 33.60 15.79
N LEU A 71 -22.34 32.53 15.03
CA LEU A 71 -23.13 32.22 13.83
C LEU A 71 -24.42 31.50 14.22
N ASP A 72 -25.50 31.74 13.47
CA ASP A 72 -26.78 31.07 13.67
C ASP A 72 -26.77 29.66 13.07
N LEU A 73 -26.50 28.66 13.92
CA LEU A 73 -26.40 27.24 13.53
C LEU A 73 -27.76 26.57 13.29
N ASP A 74 -28.86 27.20 13.72
CA ASP A 74 -30.21 26.73 13.41
C ASP A 74 -30.74 27.34 12.09
N GLY A 75 -30.00 28.31 11.55
CA GLY A 75 -30.34 29.07 10.35
C GLY A 75 -29.38 28.83 9.18
N GLU A 76 -28.93 29.92 8.56
CA GLU A 76 -28.14 29.89 7.32
C GLU A 76 -26.72 29.32 7.48
N HIS A 77 -26.21 29.23 8.70
CA HIS A 77 -24.89 28.67 9.03
C HIS A 77 -24.98 27.29 9.68
N GLY A 78 -26.13 26.62 9.59
CA GLY A 78 -26.28 25.25 10.07
C GLY A 78 -25.34 24.27 9.36
N LEU A 79 -24.97 23.20 10.06
CA LEU A 79 -24.11 22.16 9.51
C LEU A 79 -24.88 21.34 8.47
N VAL A 80 -24.50 21.45 7.20
CA VAL A 80 -25.08 20.69 6.09
C VAL A 80 -24.00 19.79 5.51
N ASP A 81 -24.22 18.48 5.59
CA ASP A 81 -23.28 17.46 5.12
C ASP A 81 -21.84 17.64 5.60
N GLY A 82 -21.64 18.12 6.83
CA GLY A 82 -20.30 18.36 7.39
C GLY A 82 -19.65 19.68 6.96
N ARG A 83 -20.42 20.60 6.36
CA ARG A 83 -19.94 21.92 5.92
C ARG A 83 -20.71 23.03 6.62
N ILE A 84 -20.00 24.05 7.08
CA ILE A 84 -20.54 25.29 7.64
C ILE A 84 -20.32 26.41 6.61
N ALA A 85 -21.39 26.91 6.00
CA ALA A 85 -21.29 28.04 5.07
C ALA A 85 -20.83 29.29 5.83
N LEU A 86 -19.84 30.03 5.29
CA LEU A 86 -19.37 31.27 5.93
C LEU A 86 -20.17 32.49 5.44
N PRO A 87 -20.37 33.52 6.29
CA PRO A 87 -21.01 34.77 5.89
C PRO A 87 -20.13 35.54 4.87
N ALA A 88 -20.54 36.74 4.46
CA ALA A 88 -19.71 37.58 3.60
C ALA A 88 -18.38 37.93 4.31
N LEU A 89 -17.26 37.74 3.61
CA LEU A 89 -15.90 37.92 4.16
C LEU A 89 -15.15 39.05 3.45
N GLY A 90 -14.10 39.55 4.08
CA GLY A 90 -13.15 40.50 3.51
C GLY A 90 -12.18 41.06 4.54
N GLY A 91 -10.88 40.84 4.33
CA GLY A 91 -9.83 41.21 5.28
C GLY A 91 -9.40 40.03 6.16
N GLU A 92 -8.89 40.33 7.34
CA GLU A 92 -8.45 39.34 8.32
C GLU A 92 -9.62 38.87 9.18
N HIS A 93 -9.66 37.57 9.47
CA HIS A 93 -10.72 36.92 10.22
C HIS A 93 -10.16 35.92 11.24
N GLU A 94 -10.90 35.76 12.34
CA GLU A 94 -10.74 34.67 13.29
C GLU A 94 -12.04 33.86 13.39
N LEU A 95 -11.94 32.54 13.19
CA LEU A 95 -13.04 31.60 13.37
C LEU A 95 -12.72 30.62 14.49
N VAL A 96 -13.64 30.50 15.45
CA VAL A 96 -13.55 29.54 16.56
C VAL A 96 -14.71 28.56 16.46
N VAL A 97 -14.40 27.26 16.45
CA VAL A 97 -15.37 26.16 16.41
C VAL A 97 -15.20 25.31 17.65
N GLU A 98 -16.28 25.10 18.41
CA GLU A 98 -16.33 24.21 19.56
C GLU A 98 -17.27 23.04 19.21
N ALA A 99 -16.76 21.82 19.31
CA ALA A 99 -17.48 20.61 18.95
C ALA A 99 -17.15 19.42 19.86
N GLU A 100 -18.12 18.52 20.02
CA GLU A 100 -17.89 17.15 20.47
C GLU A 100 -17.68 16.28 19.23
N MET A 101 -16.56 15.57 19.21
CA MET A 101 -16.14 14.68 18.13
C MET A 101 -16.23 13.22 18.61
N ALA A 102 -16.25 12.28 17.67
CA ALA A 102 -16.25 10.85 17.98
C ALA A 102 -14.92 10.21 17.58
N PHE A 103 -14.40 9.32 18.43
CA PHE A 103 -13.30 8.45 18.02
C PHE A 103 -13.76 7.53 16.89
N ARG A 104 -12.85 7.25 15.96
CA ARG A 104 -13.09 6.31 14.85
C ARG A 104 -12.47 4.95 15.13
N THR A 105 -12.92 3.93 14.41
CA THR A 105 -12.46 2.52 14.55
C THR A 105 -12.19 1.87 13.19
N ASP A 106 -12.13 2.67 12.13
CA ASP A 106 -11.99 2.23 10.74
C ASP A 106 -10.64 2.62 10.12
N GLY A 107 -9.65 2.93 10.96
CA GLY A 107 -8.30 3.32 10.56
C GLY A 107 -8.13 4.76 10.04
N GLU A 108 -9.17 5.60 10.11
CA GLU A 108 -9.18 7.00 9.64
C GLU A 108 -9.46 8.00 10.78
N GLY A 109 -9.20 9.29 10.55
CA GLY A 109 -9.49 10.35 11.51
C GLY A 109 -8.72 10.18 12.81
N LEU A 110 -9.30 10.61 13.94
CA LEU A 110 -8.75 10.25 15.25
C LEU A 110 -9.22 8.84 15.63
N HIS A 111 -8.45 7.85 15.20
CA HIS A 111 -8.72 6.44 15.41
C HIS A 111 -8.38 6.03 16.84
N ARG A 112 -9.22 5.19 17.44
CA ARG A 112 -8.98 4.54 18.74
C ARG A 112 -9.07 3.02 18.57
N ALA A 113 -7.98 2.34 18.95
CA ALA A 113 -7.95 0.89 19.09
C ALA A 113 -7.90 0.49 20.57
N VAL A 114 -8.44 -0.69 20.89
CA VAL A 114 -8.26 -1.32 22.21
C VAL A 114 -7.34 -2.51 22.03
N ASP A 115 -6.19 -2.50 22.70
CA ASP A 115 -5.28 -3.63 22.62
C ASP A 115 -5.83 -4.81 23.44
N PRO A 116 -6.08 -5.95 22.80
CA PRO A 116 -6.57 -7.13 23.51
C PRO A 116 -5.63 -7.71 24.56
N ALA A 117 -4.31 -7.42 24.47
CA ALA A 117 -3.31 -7.97 25.37
C ALA A 117 -3.28 -7.26 26.74
N ASP A 118 -3.63 -5.97 26.78
CA ASP A 118 -3.59 -5.16 28.02
C ASP A 118 -4.93 -4.46 28.35
N GLY A 119 -5.90 -4.48 27.44
CA GLY A 119 -7.21 -3.83 27.59
C GLY A 119 -7.15 -2.29 27.53
N ARG A 120 -6.04 -1.70 27.08
CA ARG A 120 -5.81 -0.25 27.07
C ARG A 120 -6.13 0.37 25.72
N HIS A 121 -6.40 1.67 25.73
CA HIS A 121 -6.77 2.44 24.54
C HIS A 121 -5.55 3.11 23.93
N TYR A 122 -5.42 3.00 22.61
CA TYR A 122 -4.36 3.61 21.82
C TYR A 122 -5.00 4.46 20.74
N VAL A 123 -4.60 5.73 20.66
CA VAL A 123 -5.17 6.71 19.74
C VAL A 123 -4.10 7.15 18.74
N TYR A 124 -4.49 7.29 17.48
CA TYR A 124 -3.67 7.96 16.46
C TYR A 124 -4.53 8.75 15.46
N GLY A 125 -3.95 9.80 14.87
CA GLY A 125 -4.57 10.63 13.84
C GLY A 125 -4.16 10.22 12.43
N MET A 126 -5.10 9.81 11.59
CA MET A 126 -4.93 9.58 10.16
C MET A 126 -5.84 10.56 9.39
N SER A 127 -5.31 11.75 9.12
CA SER A 127 -6.04 12.86 8.49
C SER A 127 -6.15 12.76 6.97
N PHE A 128 -5.58 11.70 6.40
CA PHE A 128 -5.44 11.53 4.97
C PHE A 128 -6.75 11.73 4.20
N MET A 129 -6.64 12.38 3.04
CA MET A 129 -7.73 12.85 2.16
C MET A 129 -8.63 13.93 2.75
N ASP A 130 -9.73 13.52 3.38
CA ASP A 130 -10.81 14.37 3.89
C ASP A 130 -11.16 14.02 5.35
N ALA A 131 -10.24 13.37 6.05
CA ALA A 131 -10.46 12.83 7.39
C ALA A 131 -10.11 13.84 8.51
N ALA A 132 -9.35 14.91 8.23
CA ALA A 132 -9.07 15.99 9.18
C ALA A 132 -10.35 16.58 9.84
N PRO A 133 -11.44 16.84 9.09
CA PRO A 133 -12.74 17.26 9.63
C PRO A 133 -13.33 16.36 10.72
N SER A 134 -12.90 15.09 10.82
CA SER A 134 -13.39 14.16 11.84
C SER A 134 -12.80 14.34 13.23
N TRP A 135 -11.81 15.24 13.39
CA TRP A 135 -11.25 15.54 14.72
C TRP A 135 -10.99 17.02 15.00
N PHE A 136 -10.92 17.88 13.98
CA PHE A 136 -10.94 19.34 14.14
C PHE A 136 -11.60 20.02 12.94
N ALA A 137 -11.96 21.29 13.06
CA ALA A 137 -12.63 22.02 11.98
C ALA A 137 -11.60 22.74 11.08
N CYS A 138 -11.69 22.58 9.77
CA CYS A 138 -10.65 23.10 8.87
C CYS A 138 -11.13 23.46 7.46
N PHE A 139 -10.30 24.21 6.73
CA PHE A 139 -10.41 24.35 5.28
C PHE A 139 -9.65 23.19 4.62
N ASP A 140 -10.33 22.06 4.46
CA ASP A 140 -9.66 20.79 4.18
C ASP A 140 -9.27 20.61 2.71
N GLN A 141 -8.06 21.08 2.34
CA GLN A 141 -7.51 20.93 0.99
C GLN A 141 -5.97 21.06 0.99
N PRO A 142 -5.27 20.46 0.00
CA PRO A 142 -3.81 20.35 0.04
C PRO A 142 -3.07 21.68 -0.16
N ASP A 143 -3.63 22.65 -0.89
CA ASP A 143 -2.97 23.91 -1.25
C ASP A 143 -3.27 25.10 -0.32
N LEU A 144 -3.93 24.84 0.81
CA LEU A 144 -4.11 25.80 1.90
C LEU A 144 -3.24 25.45 3.11
N LYS A 145 -1.92 25.42 2.89
CA LYS A 145 -0.96 25.14 3.97
C LYS A 145 -1.01 26.19 5.08
N ALA A 146 -0.93 25.75 6.32
CA ALA A 146 -0.84 26.62 7.49
C ALA A 146 -0.02 25.96 8.63
N PRO A 147 0.57 26.74 9.54
CA PRO A 147 1.09 26.25 10.82
C PRO A 147 -0.01 25.72 11.74
N TYR A 148 0.31 24.72 12.55
CA TYR A 148 -0.60 24.12 13.55
C TYR A 148 0.04 24.13 14.94
N THR A 149 -0.74 24.52 15.96
CA THR A 149 -0.41 24.35 17.39
C THR A 149 -1.46 23.45 18.02
N LEU A 150 -1.04 22.42 18.78
CA LEU A 150 -1.96 21.50 19.44
C LEU A 150 -1.81 21.56 20.96
N HIS A 151 -2.93 21.64 21.65
CA HIS A 151 -3.05 21.54 23.11
C HIS A 151 -3.88 20.31 23.44
N VAL A 152 -3.32 19.37 24.22
CA VAL A 152 -3.95 18.07 24.44
C VAL A 152 -4.13 17.81 25.93
N THR A 153 -5.37 17.57 26.34
CA THR A 153 -5.69 16.93 27.62
C THR A 153 -5.89 15.43 27.37
N ALA A 154 -5.19 14.58 28.11
CA ALA A 154 -5.22 13.14 28.00
C ALA A 154 -5.12 12.49 29.39
N PRO A 155 -5.46 11.20 29.54
CA PRO A 155 -5.19 10.48 30.78
C PRO A 155 -3.73 10.63 31.24
N ALA A 156 -3.52 10.73 32.55
CA ALA A 156 -2.23 11.16 33.12
C ALA A 156 -1.05 10.20 32.85
N ASP A 157 -1.32 8.94 32.52
CA ASP A 157 -0.31 7.93 32.18
C ASP A 157 -0.06 7.81 30.66
N TRP A 158 -0.73 8.62 29.84
CA TRP A 158 -0.53 8.64 28.40
C TRP A 158 0.67 9.50 28.01
N VAL A 159 1.38 9.05 26.99
CA VAL A 159 2.33 9.86 26.23
C VAL A 159 1.64 10.45 25.02
N VAL A 160 2.12 11.63 24.58
CA VAL A 160 1.62 12.32 23.38
C VAL A 160 2.78 12.65 22.46
N ARG A 161 2.62 12.37 21.16
CA ARG A 161 3.50 12.75 20.05
C ARG A 161 2.66 13.27 18.89
N GLY A 162 3.23 14.07 18.00
CA GLY A 162 2.51 14.62 16.83
C GLY A 162 3.47 15.41 15.96
N ASN A 163 2.94 16.26 15.08
CA ASN A 163 3.77 16.97 14.11
C ASN A 163 4.79 17.94 14.73
N GLY A 164 4.44 18.54 15.87
CA GLY A 164 5.32 19.42 16.64
C GLY A 164 5.98 18.69 17.82
N HIS A 165 7.09 19.24 18.32
CA HIS A 165 7.72 18.77 19.55
C HIS A 165 6.71 18.80 20.70
N ALA A 166 6.56 17.69 21.43
CA ALA A 166 5.55 17.53 22.46
C ALA A 166 6.14 17.72 23.87
N GLU A 167 5.68 18.75 24.59
CA GLU A 167 6.05 19.04 25.97
C GLU A 167 4.93 18.61 26.94
N HIS A 168 5.30 17.86 27.98
CA HIS A 168 4.39 17.50 29.08
C HIS A 168 4.38 18.62 30.14
N VAL A 169 3.47 19.58 29.98
CA VAL A 169 3.43 20.81 30.79
C VAL A 169 2.81 20.64 32.17
N ALA A 170 1.93 19.65 32.35
CA ALA A 170 1.34 19.26 33.64
C ALA A 170 0.73 17.85 33.52
N PRO A 171 0.42 17.14 34.63
CA PRO A 171 -0.17 15.80 34.56
C PRO A 171 -1.40 15.74 33.62
N GLY A 172 -1.29 14.93 32.57
CA GLY A 172 -2.35 14.77 31.57
C GLY A 172 -2.54 15.97 30.63
N ARG A 173 -1.62 16.94 30.63
CA ARG A 173 -1.65 18.13 29.75
C ARG A 173 -0.37 18.23 28.95
N TRP A 174 -0.54 18.33 27.64
CA TRP A 174 0.54 18.40 26.67
C TRP A 174 0.35 19.60 25.75
N GLU A 175 1.46 20.22 25.37
CA GLU A 175 1.51 21.26 24.35
C GLU A 175 2.47 20.79 23.25
N LEU A 176 2.03 20.89 21.99
CA LEU A 176 2.87 20.62 20.83
C LEU A 176 3.23 21.94 20.17
N ASP A 177 4.53 22.12 19.92
CA ASP A 177 5.07 23.32 19.29
C ASP A 177 4.43 23.61 17.93
N THR A 178 4.37 24.90 17.57
CA THR A 178 3.84 25.33 16.27
C THR A 178 4.66 24.74 15.12
N THR A 179 4.00 24.01 14.24
CA THR A 179 4.65 23.38 13.07
C THR A 179 5.07 24.43 12.03
N PRO A 180 6.01 24.10 11.12
CA PRO A 180 6.04 24.74 9.81
C PRO A 180 4.71 24.57 9.06
N PRO A 181 4.45 25.30 7.95
CA PRO A 181 3.20 25.16 7.21
C PRO A 181 2.96 23.74 6.69
N LEU A 182 1.83 23.15 7.06
CA LEU A 182 1.37 21.82 6.64
C LEU A 182 0.01 21.93 5.93
N SER A 183 -0.24 21.01 5.00
CA SER A 183 -1.59 20.72 4.52
C SER A 183 -2.39 19.99 5.60
N THR A 184 -3.72 20.13 5.61
CA THR A 184 -4.58 19.52 6.64
C THR A 184 -4.41 18.01 6.77
N TYR A 185 -4.22 17.32 5.65
CA TYR A 185 -4.11 15.86 5.60
C TYR A 185 -2.86 15.29 6.31
N PHE A 186 -1.85 16.13 6.60
CA PHE A 186 -0.64 15.76 7.32
C PHE A 186 -0.75 15.87 8.84
N THR A 187 -1.82 16.48 9.34
CA THR A 187 -2.00 16.66 10.77
C THR A 187 -2.18 15.29 11.45
N THR A 188 -1.41 15.04 12.49
CA THR A 188 -1.45 13.78 13.24
C THR A 188 -1.20 14.01 14.73
N LEU A 189 -1.64 13.04 15.51
CA LEU A 189 -1.43 12.94 16.94
C LEU A 189 -1.35 11.45 17.29
N VAL A 190 -0.41 11.04 18.12
CA VAL A 190 -0.30 9.69 18.68
C VAL A 190 -0.38 9.84 20.19
N ALA A 191 -1.43 9.30 20.80
CA ALA A 191 -1.73 9.47 22.22
C ALA A 191 -2.18 8.15 22.84
N GLY A 192 -1.60 7.78 23.97
CA GLY A 192 -1.88 6.50 24.61
C GLY A 192 -0.78 6.05 25.55
N PRO A 193 -0.92 4.89 26.20
CA PRO A 193 0.12 4.29 27.02
C PRO A 193 1.18 3.59 26.15
N TYR A 194 1.69 4.27 25.12
CA TYR A 194 2.71 3.76 24.23
C TYR A 194 4.04 3.55 24.97
N HIS A 195 4.77 2.49 24.60
CA HIS A 195 6.16 2.33 24.97
C HIS A 195 7.05 3.14 24.00
N LEU A 196 8.08 3.81 24.53
CA LEU A 196 8.93 4.73 23.78
C LEU A 196 10.40 4.28 23.79
N VAL A 197 11.04 4.39 22.64
CA VAL A 197 12.50 4.33 22.50
C VAL A 197 12.96 5.64 21.86
N GLU A 198 13.89 6.34 22.50
CA GLU A 198 14.35 7.66 22.06
C GLU A 198 15.83 7.62 21.66
N ASP A 199 16.19 8.40 20.65
CA ASP A 199 17.56 8.55 20.14
C ASP A 199 17.74 9.95 19.54
N SER A 200 18.91 10.24 18.96
CA SER A 200 19.13 11.45 18.19
C SER A 200 20.15 11.23 17.09
N HIS A 201 20.03 11.98 16.00
CA HIS A 201 21.01 11.94 14.91
C HIS A 201 21.22 13.33 14.33
N ASP A 202 22.47 13.80 14.36
CA ASP A 202 22.85 15.11 13.82
C ASP A 202 21.98 16.26 14.37
N GLY A 203 21.58 16.17 15.65
CA GLY A 203 20.71 17.18 16.29
C GLY A 203 19.22 17.10 15.94
N ILE A 204 18.78 16.06 15.23
CA ILE A 204 17.36 15.70 15.07
C ILE A 204 17.03 14.71 16.18
N ALA A 205 16.00 15.00 17.00
CA ALA A 205 15.51 14.04 17.98
C ALA A 205 14.75 12.92 17.26
N LEU A 206 15.06 11.67 17.59
CA LEU A 206 14.43 10.49 17.02
C LEU A 206 13.58 9.79 18.09
N GLY A 207 12.44 9.27 17.70
CA GLY A 207 11.60 8.48 18.59
C GLY A 207 10.94 7.31 17.86
N LEU A 208 10.81 6.19 18.55
CA LEU A 208 9.98 5.06 18.15
C LEU A 208 8.90 4.84 19.20
N SER A 209 7.69 4.48 18.76
CA SER A 209 6.64 4.07 19.69
C SER A 209 5.83 2.89 19.17
N ALA A 210 5.43 1.99 20.07
CA ALA A 210 4.48 0.92 19.81
C ALA A 210 3.58 0.70 21.03
N ARG A 211 2.53 -0.11 20.88
CA ARG A 211 1.68 -0.51 22.00
C ARG A 211 2.52 -1.13 23.12
N ALA A 212 2.13 -0.94 24.37
CA ALA A 212 2.89 -1.46 25.53
C ALA A 212 3.07 -2.99 25.47
N SER A 213 2.12 -3.71 24.88
CA SER A 213 2.20 -5.16 24.65
C SER A 213 3.31 -5.58 23.68
N LEU A 214 3.81 -4.66 22.85
CA LEU A 214 4.90 -4.86 21.88
C LEU A 214 6.23 -4.25 22.35
N ALA A 215 6.32 -3.79 23.61
CA ALA A 215 7.51 -3.09 24.11
C ALA A 215 8.80 -3.90 23.92
N ARG A 216 8.75 -5.20 24.24
CA ARG A 216 9.91 -6.10 24.11
C ARG A 216 10.36 -6.25 22.65
N GLU A 217 9.41 -6.41 21.73
CA GLU A 217 9.67 -6.55 20.31
C GLU A 217 10.18 -5.24 19.71
N LEU A 218 9.64 -4.09 20.17
CA LEU A 218 10.14 -2.77 19.78
C LEU A 218 11.60 -2.57 20.26
N GLU A 219 11.90 -2.85 21.52
CA GLU A 219 13.28 -2.75 22.05
C GLU A 219 14.27 -3.64 21.28
N ARG A 220 13.82 -4.83 20.87
CA ARG A 220 14.64 -5.76 20.07
C ARG A 220 14.95 -5.20 18.67
N ASP A 221 13.96 -4.58 18.02
CA ASP A 221 14.06 -4.10 16.64
C ASP A 221 14.56 -2.65 16.53
N ALA A 222 14.57 -1.90 17.63
CA ALA A 222 14.84 -0.46 17.65
C ALA A 222 16.18 -0.09 17.00
N GLU A 223 17.26 -0.83 17.29
CA GLU A 223 18.59 -0.50 16.74
C GLU A 223 18.63 -0.63 15.21
N GLU A 224 17.92 -1.62 14.65
CA GLU A 224 17.84 -1.80 13.20
C GLU A 224 17.07 -0.63 12.57
N ILE A 225 15.90 -0.30 13.12
CA ILE A 225 15.03 0.79 12.64
C ILE A 225 15.76 2.13 12.71
N LEU A 226 16.36 2.46 13.86
CA LEU A 226 17.11 3.70 14.06
C LEU A 226 18.35 3.76 13.16
N THR A 227 19.06 2.64 12.94
CA THR A 227 20.19 2.62 12.00
C THR A 227 19.76 2.97 10.57
N ILE A 228 18.67 2.37 10.09
CA ILE A 228 18.10 2.69 8.78
C ILE A 228 17.76 4.17 8.70
N THR A 229 17.08 4.71 9.71
CA THR A 229 16.70 6.13 9.77
C THR A 229 17.89 7.06 9.71
N ARG A 230 18.96 6.81 10.48
CA ARG A 230 20.18 7.63 10.46
C ARG A 230 20.84 7.63 9.09
N GLN A 231 21.01 6.45 8.50
CA GLN A 231 21.61 6.29 7.16
C GLN A 231 20.77 6.96 6.06
N CYS A 232 19.45 6.84 6.15
CA CYS A 232 18.55 7.50 5.20
C CYS A 232 18.64 9.02 5.33
N PHE A 233 18.68 9.59 6.54
CA PHE A 233 18.85 11.03 6.72
C PHE A 233 20.15 11.53 6.09
N ASP A 234 21.27 10.86 6.36
CA ASP A 234 22.56 11.23 5.78
C ASP A 234 22.49 11.25 4.24
N ARG A 235 21.88 10.21 3.66
CA ARG A 235 21.78 10.08 2.20
C ARG A 235 20.80 11.09 1.58
N PHE A 236 19.64 11.33 2.19
CA PHE A 236 18.68 12.33 1.71
C PHE A 236 19.23 13.75 1.80
N HIS A 237 19.91 14.08 2.90
CA HIS A 237 20.60 15.37 3.05
C HIS A 237 21.66 15.58 1.96
N GLU A 238 22.43 14.55 1.61
CA GLU A 238 23.41 14.60 0.52
C GLU A 238 22.75 14.77 -0.85
N LEU A 239 21.72 13.98 -1.16
CA LEU A 239 21.07 13.97 -2.48
C LEU A 239 20.33 15.28 -2.76
N PHE A 240 19.61 15.78 -1.75
CA PHE A 240 18.70 16.91 -1.89
C PHE A 240 19.29 18.25 -1.46
N ASP A 241 20.46 18.27 -0.81
CA ASP A 241 21.09 19.50 -0.29
C ASP A 241 20.13 20.37 0.53
N VAL A 242 19.20 19.70 1.23
CA VAL A 242 18.16 20.31 2.05
C VAL A 242 18.03 19.47 3.31
N ARG A 243 18.27 20.09 4.47
CA ARG A 243 18.10 19.43 5.77
C ARG A 243 16.61 19.21 6.08
N TYR A 244 16.32 18.12 6.78
CA TYR A 244 15.04 17.87 7.43
C TYR A 244 14.52 19.12 8.17
N ALA A 245 13.23 19.41 8.01
CA ALA A 245 12.68 20.75 8.23
C ALA A 245 11.61 20.84 9.33
N PHE A 246 11.22 19.72 9.95
CA PHE A 246 10.01 19.64 10.77
C PHE A 246 10.24 19.36 12.26
N GLY A 247 11.50 19.47 12.73
CA GLY A 247 11.83 19.34 14.15
C GLY A 247 12.19 17.91 14.54
N ASP A 248 11.41 17.31 15.42
CA ASP A 248 11.56 15.92 15.83
C ASP A 248 11.21 14.98 14.66
N TYR A 249 11.76 13.77 14.64
CA TYR A 249 11.35 12.71 13.72
C TYR A 249 10.94 11.48 14.50
N HIS A 250 9.63 11.32 14.72
CA HIS A 250 9.06 10.20 15.44
C HIS A 250 8.46 9.17 14.46
N GLN A 251 8.65 7.87 14.74
CA GLN A 251 8.05 6.76 14.02
C GLN A 251 7.12 5.99 14.96
N ALA A 252 5.81 6.08 14.73
CA ALA A 252 4.79 5.45 15.54
C ALA A 252 4.21 4.22 14.86
N PHE A 253 4.43 3.04 15.44
CA PHE A 253 3.83 1.78 15.02
C PHE A 253 2.45 1.61 15.68
N VAL A 254 1.40 1.90 14.92
CA VAL A 254 0.02 2.02 15.40
C VAL A 254 -0.85 0.81 15.00
N PRO A 255 -1.80 0.38 15.85
CA PRO A 255 -2.71 -0.73 15.55
C PRO A 255 -3.74 -0.37 14.47
N GLU A 256 -4.34 -1.37 13.83
CA GLU A 256 -5.51 -1.20 12.93
C GLU A 256 -5.30 -0.20 11.76
N PHE A 257 -4.05 0.03 11.35
CA PHE A 257 -3.71 0.98 10.29
C PHE A 257 -4.02 0.40 8.89
N ASN A 258 -4.78 1.15 8.08
CA ASN A 258 -5.24 0.68 6.75
C ASN A 258 -4.11 0.63 5.71
N ALA A 259 -3.21 1.61 5.73
CA ALA A 259 -2.11 1.72 4.78
C ALA A 259 -0.84 0.97 5.26
N GLY A 260 0.25 1.07 4.50
CA GLY A 260 1.57 0.63 4.95
C GLY A 260 2.12 1.56 6.03
N ALA A 261 2.13 2.84 5.73
CA ALA A 261 2.51 3.94 6.59
C ALA A 261 1.88 5.25 6.07
N MET A 262 2.12 6.36 6.77
CA MET A 262 1.71 7.71 6.38
C MET A 262 2.78 8.70 6.86
N GLU A 263 3.15 9.60 5.96
CA GLU A 263 4.35 10.43 6.00
C GLU A 263 4.28 11.65 6.93
N ASN A 264 3.33 11.70 7.87
CA ASN A 264 3.00 12.90 8.63
C ASN A 264 4.27 13.59 9.20
N PRO A 265 4.58 14.83 8.80
CA PRO A 265 5.83 15.50 9.17
C PRO A 265 5.96 15.61 10.68
N GLY A 266 7.07 15.14 11.22
CA GLY A 266 7.36 15.13 12.65
C GLY A 266 6.97 13.83 13.37
N CYS A 267 5.94 13.12 12.88
CA CYS A 267 5.44 11.89 13.49
C CYS A 267 4.85 10.92 12.45
N VAL A 268 5.73 10.21 11.75
CA VAL A 268 5.37 9.23 10.73
C VAL A 268 4.70 8.03 11.39
N THR A 269 3.54 7.61 10.87
CA THR A 269 2.81 6.45 11.40
C THR A 269 2.99 5.23 10.51
N PHE A 270 3.31 4.09 11.10
CA PHE A 270 3.46 2.79 10.45
C PHE A 270 2.45 1.81 11.01
N ARG A 271 2.03 0.82 10.23
CA ARG A 271 1.27 -0.31 10.78
C ARG A 271 2.12 -1.12 11.76
N ASP A 272 1.55 -1.47 12.90
CA ASP A 272 2.28 -2.22 13.94
C ASP A 272 2.76 -3.65 13.59
N PRO A 273 2.27 -4.36 12.55
CA PRO A 273 2.87 -5.63 12.16
C PRO A 273 4.31 -5.53 11.64
N MET A 274 4.82 -4.30 11.41
CA MET A 274 6.24 -4.05 11.12
C MET A 274 7.14 -4.18 12.37
N ILE A 275 6.55 -4.33 13.56
CA ILE A 275 7.23 -4.80 14.76
C ILE A 275 7.03 -6.31 14.85
N PHE A 276 8.07 -7.08 14.56
CA PHE A 276 7.90 -8.51 14.31
C PHE A 276 7.70 -9.31 15.60
N THR A 277 6.55 -9.96 15.75
CA THR A 277 6.24 -10.83 16.92
C THR A 277 6.71 -12.27 16.73
N SER A 278 7.12 -12.63 15.52
CA SER A 278 7.54 -13.97 15.11
C SER A 278 8.74 -13.88 14.15
N GLN A 279 9.33 -15.02 13.80
CA GLN A 279 10.40 -15.06 12.81
C GLN A 279 9.88 -14.59 11.44
N VAL A 280 10.66 -13.75 10.78
CA VAL A 280 10.38 -13.26 9.43
C VAL A 280 11.58 -13.49 8.51
N THR A 281 11.34 -13.36 7.20
CA THR A 281 12.39 -13.50 6.18
C THR A 281 13.21 -12.21 6.08
N ARG A 282 14.39 -12.25 5.44
CA ARG A 282 15.16 -11.04 5.13
C ARG A 282 14.33 -10.11 4.25
N SER A 283 13.54 -10.67 3.32
CA SER A 283 12.58 -9.90 2.53
C SER A 283 11.66 -9.02 3.38
N GLU A 284 11.10 -9.50 4.50
CA GLU A 284 10.27 -8.65 5.35
C GLU A 284 11.06 -7.51 6.02
N HIS A 285 12.31 -7.75 6.39
CA HIS A 285 13.20 -6.69 6.88
C HIS A 285 13.51 -5.64 5.80
N ILE A 286 13.79 -6.06 4.56
CA ILE A 286 13.98 -5.14 3.43
C ILE A 286 12.68 -4.37 3.18
N SER A 287 11.51 -5.02 3.25
CA SER A 287 10.22 -4.33 3.09
C SER A 287 10.02 -3.24 4.13
N ARG A 288 10.37 -3.52 5.41
CA ARG A 288 10.32 -2.52 6.47
C ARG A 288 11.30 -1.37 6.20
N ALA A 289 12.54 -1.67 5.80
CA ALA A 289 13.54 -0.67 5.48
C ALA A 289 13.12 0.23 4.31
N THR A 290 12.60 -0.36 3.23
CA THR A 290 12.11 0.39 2.07
C THR A 290 10.90 1.25 2.40
N THR A 291 9.98 0.77 3.27
CA THR A 291 8.85 1.60 3.72
C THR A 291 9.34 2.75 4.60
N ILE A 292 10.26 2.52 5.54
CA ILE A 292 10.86 3.61 6.33
C ILE A 292 11.51 4.65 5.40
N ALA A 293 12.32 4.21 4.43
CA ALA A 293 12.98 5.11 3.49
C ALA A 293 11.98 5.85 2.57
N HIS A 294 10.87 5.21 2.20
CA HIS A 294 9.76 5.83 1.45
C HIS A 294 9.14 6.98 2.24
N GLU A 295 8.73 6.74 3.48
CA GLU A 295 8.15 7.78 4.35
C GLU A 295 9.16 8.91 4.66
N MET A 296 10.44 8.57 4.75
CA MET A 296 11.51 9.57 4.89
C MET A 296 11.67 10.43 3.63
N ALA A 297 11.54 9.87 2.43
CA ALA A 297 11.59 10.63 1.19
C ALA A 297 10.45 11.65 1.09
N HIS A 298 9.27 11.31 1.64
CA HIS A 298 8.12 12.20 1.67
C HIS A 298 8.36 13.50 2.45
N GLN A 299 9.27 13.48 3.44
CA GLN A 299 9.69 14.67 4.19
C GLN A 299 10.25 15.79 3.29
N TRP A 300 10.57 15.47 2.03
CA TRP A 300 10.81 16.44 0.97
C TRP A 300 9.72 16.42 -0.12
N PHE A 301 9.39 15.23 -0.63
CA PHE A 301 8.41 15.04 -1.71
C PHE A 301 7.00 14.77 -1.16
N GLY A 302 6.23 15.84 -1.04
CA GLY A 302 4.91 15.82 -0.44
C GLY A 302 4.84 16.78 0.72
N ASP A 303 5.76 16.69 1.68
CA ASP A 303 5.66 17.46 2.90
C ASP A 303 6.21 18.87 2.71
N LEU A 304 7.49 18.95 2.34
CA LEU A 304 8.17 20.22 2.11
C LEU A 304 7.60 20.95 0.89
N VAL A 305 7.31 20.21 -0.17
CA VAL A 305 6.61 20.69 -1.36
C VAL A 305 5.46 19.74 -1.67
N THR A 306 4.24 20.25 -1.59
CA THR A 306 3.01 19.46 -1.83
C THR A 306 2.46 19.77 -3.22
N PRO A 307 1.78 18.85 -3.91
CA PRO A 307 1.05 19.23 -5.12
C PRO A 307 -0.03 20.28 -4.80
N ARG A 308 -0.42 21.06 -5.82
CA ARG A 308 -1.57 21.98 -5.69
C ARG A 308 -2.91 21.26 -5.65
N TRP A 309 -3.01 20.14 -6.35
CA TRP A 309 -4.21 19.31 -6.38
C TRP A 309 -3.80 17.84 -6.52
N TRP A 310 -4.72 16.95 -6.16
CA TRP A 310 -4.46 15.52 -6.08
C TRP A 310 -4.13 14.86 -7.44
N ASP A 311 -4.38 15.52 -8.58
CA ASP A 311 -4.01 15.01 -9.93
C ASP A 311 -2.49 15.00 -10.20
N ASP A 312 -1.72 15.74 -9.40
CA ASP A 312 -0.26 15.77 -9.42
C ASP A 312 0.36 14.99 -8.26
N LEU A 313 -0.42 14.23 -7.49
CA LEU A 313 0.10 13.54 -6.31
C LEU A 313 1.08 12.41 -6.60
N TRP A 314 1.10 11.87 -7.83
CA TRP A 314 2.17 10.99 -8.27
C TRP A 314 3.57 11.62 -8.02
N LEU A 315 3.70 12.95 -7.99
CA LEU A 315 4.95 13.65 -7.62
C LEU A 315 5.44 13.29 -6.22
N ASN A 316 4.54 12.92 -5.32
CA ASN A 316 4.91 12.45 -3.99
C ASN A 316 5.24 10.96 -4.07
N GLU A 317 4.26 10.15 -4.48
CA GLU A 317 4.35 8.68 -4.37
C GLU A 317 5.38 8.05 -5.29
N SER A 318 5.47 8.52 -6.54
CA SER A 318 6.47 8.00 -7.49
C SER A 318 7.89 8.33 -7.05
N PHE A 319 8.09 9.54 -6.49
CA PHE A 319 9.39 9.96 -6.00
C PHE A 319 9.77 9.25 -4.71
N ALA A 320 8.83 9.13 -3.76
CA ALA A 320 9.06 8.40 -2.52
C ALA A 320 9.34 6.92 -2.81
N GLU A 321 8.62 6.30 -3.77
CA GLU A 321 8.89 4.93 -4.19
C GLU A 321 10.29 4.82 -4.83
N TYR A 322 10.65 5.70 -5.76
CA TYR A 322 11.96 5.66 -6.42
C TYR A 322 13.11 5.89 -5.42
N MET A 323 13.01 6.96 -4.64
CA MET A 323 14.05 7.38 -3.72
C MET A 323 14.14 6.47 -2.50
N GLY A 324 13.01 5.95 -1.99
CA GLY A 324 12.98 4.97 -0.91
C GLY A 324 13.73 3.69 -1.28
N ASN A 325 13.47 3.14 -2.47
CA ASN A 325 14.20 1.98 -2.99
C ASN A 325 15.69 2.29 -3.23
N ARG A 326 15.98 3.43 -3.87
CA ARG A 326 17.35 3.86 -4.17
C ARG A 326 18.18 4.06 -2.90
N VAL A 327 17.66 4.81 -1.93
CA VAL A 327 18.37 5.11 -0.67
C VAL A 327 18.52 3.87 0.18
N THR A 328 17.52 2.98 0.22
CA THR A 328 17.67 1.69 0.91
C THR A 328 18.84 0.90 0.34
N ALA A 329 18.90 0.77 -1.00
CA ALA A 329 19.96 0.04 -1.67
C ALA A 329 21.35 0.70 -1.56
N GLU A 330 21.42 2.03 -1.56
CA GLU A 330 22.70 2.77 -1.54
C GLU A 330 23.27 2.99 -0.14
N ALA A 331 22.41 3.17 0.88
CA ALA A 331 22.82 3.66 2.19
C ALA A 331 22.75 2.63 3.32
N THR A 332 21.99 1.54 3.15
CA THR A 332 21.74 0.55 4.20
C THR A 332 22.42 -0.79 3.92
N THR A 333 22.24 -1.76 4.82
CA THR A 333 22.72 -3.14 4.61
C THR A 333 21.88 -3.95 3.59
N TYR A 334 20.84 -3.33 3.01
CA TYR A 334 19.89 -3.94 2.09
C TYR A 334 20.15 -3.49 0.65
N ASP A 335 21.38 -3.72 0.17
CA ASP A 335 21.81 -3.45 -1.21
C ASP A 335 21.03 -4.25 -2.28
N ASP A 336 20.31 -5.29 -1.83
CA ASP A 336 19.41 -6.15 -2.58
C ASP A 336 17.95 -5.64 -2.67
N ALA A 337 17.64 -4.42 -2.21
CA ALA A 337 16.27 -3.88 -2.24
C ALA A 337 15.62 -3.89 -3.65
N TRP A 338 16.39 -3.63 -4.71
CA TRP A 338 15.89 -3.68 -6.08
C TRP A 338 15.42 -5.08 -6.52
N VAL A 339 16.08 -6.14 -6.03
CA VAL A 339 15.66 -7.53 -6.29
C VAL A 339 14.29 -7.79 -5.65
N GLN A 340 14.12 -7.37 -4.41
CA GLN A 340 12.84 -7.51 -3.73
C GLN A 340 11.74 -6.76 -4.48
N THR A 341 11.99 -5.50 -4.85
CA THR A 341 11.03 -4.66 -5.57
C THR A 341 10.67 -5.25 -6.93
N ALA A 342 11.63 -5.84 -7.63
CA ALA A 342 11.38 -6.58 -8.86
C ALA A 342 10.44 -7.77 -8.65
N PHE A 343 10.59 -8.55 -7.57
CA PHE A 343 9.68 -9.66 -7.29
C PHE A 343 8.30 -9.23 -6.77
N ARG A 344 8.24 -8.21 -5.89
CA ARG A 344 7.03 -7.74 -5.18
C ARG A 344 6.23 -6.72 -5.97
N ARG A 345 6.86 -5.57 -6.23
CA ARG A 345 6.17 -4.33 -6.64
C ARG A 345 5.87 -4.34 -8.13
N ARG A 346 6.81 -4.87 -8.94
CA ARG A 346 6.71 -4.81 -10.40
C ARG A 346 5.45 -5.46 -10.96
N THR A 347 5.11 -6.68 -10.51
CA THR A 347 3.90 -7.38 -10.98
C THR A 347 2.63 -6.60 -10.61
N TRP A 348 2.57 -6.03 -9.40
CA TRP A 348 1.40 -5.25 -8.95
C TRP A 348 1.11 -4.10 -9.90
N GLY A 349 2.10 -3.24 -10.17
CA GLY A 349 1.89 -2.11 -11.10
C GLY A 349 1.62 -2.53 -12.54
N LEU A 350 2.26 -3.60 -13.04
CA LEU A 350 1.99 -4.09 -14.40
C LEU A 350 0.57 -4.64 -14.55
N VAL A 351 0.03 -5.32 -13.53
CA VAL A 351 -1.36 -5.81 -13.54
C VAL A 351 -2.34 -4.64 -13.51
N THR A 352 -2.08 -3.63 -12.66
CA THR A 352 -2.91 -2.42 -12.58
C THR A 352 -2.94 -1.65 -13.90
N ASP A 353 -1.77 -1.40 -14.51
CA ASP A 353 -1.66 -0.64 -15.77
C ASP A 353 -2.24 -1.38 -17.00
N GLN A 354 -2.44 -2.70 -16.88
CA GLN A 354 -3.14 -3.54 -17.87
C GLN A 354 -4.65 -3.69 -17.58
N GLY A 355 -5.10 -3.24 -16.41
CA GLY A 355 -6.46 -3.41 -15.93
C GLY A 355 -7.44 -2.38 -16.49
N PRO A 356 -8.74 -2.57 -16.22
CA PRO A 356 -9.79 -1.65 -16.70
C PRO A 356 -9.75 -0.26 -16.03
N ALA A 357 -9.02 -0.12 -14.93
CA ALA A 357 -8.81 1.14 -14.22
C ALA A 357 -7.49 1.83 -14.62
N THR A 358 -6.85 1.42 -15.73
CA THR A 358 -5.61 2.04 -16.21
C THR A 358 -5.77 3.54 -16.43
N HIS A 359 -4.75 4.30 -16.04
CA HIS A 359 -4.71 5.76 -16.17
C HIS A 359 -3.27 6.24 -16.43
N PRO A 360 -3.08 7.49 -16.91
CA PRO A 360 -1.75 8.12 -16.93
C PRO A 360 -1.18 8.28 -15.52
N VAL A 361 0.15 8.28 -15.39
CA VAL A 361 0.82 8.59 -14.10
C VAL A 361 0.47 10.00 -13.63
N ALA A 362 0.36 10.95 -14.56
CA ALA A 362 0.11 12.36 -14.28
C ALA A 362 -1.02 12.94 -15.13
N GLY A 363 -1.78 13.88 -14.57
CA GLY A 363 -2.81 14.61 -15.30
C GLY A 363 -4.02 13.74 -15.66
N ASN A 364 -4.40 12.82 -14.78
CA ASN A 364 -5.60 11.98 -14.86
C ASN A 364 -6.91 12.80 -14.83
N GLY A 365 -6.86 14.07 -14.39
CA GLY A 365 -8.00 14.98 -14.40
C GLY A 365 -9.04 14.66 -13.33
N ALA A 366 -8.63 14.10 -12.19
CA ALA A 366 -9.53 13.75 -11.09
C ALA A 366 -10.43 14.95 -10.68
N PRO A 367 -11.77 14.81 -10.79
CA PRO A 367 -12.70 15.91 -10.55
C PRO A 367 -12.87 16.26 -9.07
N ASP A 368 -12.55 15.31 -8.18
CA ASP A 368 -12.69 15.42 -6.73
C ASP A 368 -11.65 14.56 -6.00
N ALA A 369 -11.55 14.72 -4.67
CA ALA A 369 -10.54 14.05 -3.85
C ALA A 369 -10.67 12.51 -3.81
N LEU A 370 -11.89 11.96 -3.84
CA LEU A 370 -12.14 10.51 -3.88
C LEU A 370 -11.71 9.91 -5.21
N ALA A 371 -12.01 10.57 -6.32
CA ALA A 371 -11.55 10.13 -7.64
C ALA A 371 -10.03 10.10 -7.72
N ALA A 372 -9.35 11.09 -7.13
CA ALA A 372 -7.90 11.13 -7.09
C ALA A 372 -7.31 10.04 -6.18
N LEU A 373 -7.95 9.74 -5.03
CA LEU A 373 -7.57 8.62 -4.16
C LEU A 373 -7.53 7.30 -4.91
N ALA A 374 -8.52 7.08 -5.76
CA ALA A 374 -8.64 5.81 -6.45
C ALA A 374 -7.39 5.52 -7.31
N ASP A 375 -6.64 6.55 -7.71
CA ASP A 375 -5.44 6.44 -8.53
C ASP A 375 -4.15 6.22 -7.71
N PHE A 376 -4.26 5.98 -6.41
CA PHE A 376 -3.16 5.55 -5.53
C PHE A 376 -2.93 4.06 -5.65
N ASP A 377 -2.44 3.67 -6.81
CA ASP A 377 -2.24 2.28 -7.15
C ASP A 377 -0.86 2.04 -7.77
N GLY A 378 -0.64 0.84 -8.29
CA GLY A 378 0.67 0.46 -8.82
C GLY A 378 1.15 1.33 -9.99
N ILE A 379 0.29 2.15 -10.60
CA ILE A 379 0.68 3.16 -11.59
C ILE A 379 1.37 4.35 -10.91
N SER A 380 0.72 4.99 -9.95
CA SER A 380 1.25 6.19 -9.26
C SER A 380 2.48 5.90 -8.40
N TYR A 381 2.66 4.65 -7.96
CA TYR A 381 3.87 4.23 -7.25
C TYR A 381 4.92 3.68 -8.22
N VAL A 382 4.66 2.51 -8.81
CA VAL A 382 5.70 1.70 -9.45
C VAL A 382 6.02 2.17 -10.86
N LYS A 383 5.00 2.44 -11.70
CA LYS A 383 5.23 2.96 -13.07
C LYS A 383 5.90 4.33 -13.02
N GLY A 384 5.43 5.21 -12.14
CA GLY A 384 6.04 6.52 -11.96
C GLY A 384 7.47 6.43 -11.43
N SER A 385 7.76 5.54 -10.46
CA SER A 385 9.13 5.26 -10.01
C SER A 385 10.04 4.76 -11.15
N SER A 386 9.58 3.79 -11.96
CA SER A 386 10.31 3.34 -13.15
C SER A 386 10.52 4.47 -14.18
N ALA A 387 9.54 5.35 -14.38
CA ALA A 387 9.66 6.49 -15.27
C ALA A 387 10.73 7.48 -14.76
N LEU A 388 10.75 7.79 -13.46
CA LEU A 388 11.76 8.64 -12.83
C LEU A 388 13.16 8.02 -12.91
N ARG A 389 13.29 6.71 -12.70
CA ARG A 389 14.55 5.99 -12.88
C ARG A 389 15.06 6.07 -14.32
N GLN A 390 14.19 5.89 -15.32
CA GLN A 390 14.53 6.11 -16.74
C GLN A 390 14.94 7.55 -17.03
N LEU A 391 14.25 8.54 -16.44
CA LEU A 391 14.60 9.94 -16.58
C LEU A 391 15.98 10.25 -15.97
N ALA A 392 16.26 9.74 -14.77
CA ALA A 392 17.56 9.90 -14.11
C ALA A 392 18.69 9.27 -14.94
N ALA A 393 18.46 8.07 -15.50
CA ALA A 393 19.42 7.44 -16.42
C ALA A 393 19.66 8.27 -17.69
N ARG A 394 18.59 8.84 -18.27
CA ARG A 394 18.67 9.69 -19.47
C ARG A 394 19.37 11.02 -19.22
N LEU A 395 19.08 11.71 -18.12
CA LEU A 395 19.62 13.03 -17.81
C LEU A 395 21.00 12.97 -17.15
N GLY A 396 21.32 11.87 -16.49
CA GLY A 396 22.42 11.78 -15.53
C GLY A 396 22.02 12.34 -14.15
N ASP A 397 22.56 11.74 -13.10
CA ASP A 397 22.22 12.04 -11.71
C ASP A 397 22.42 13.52 -11.33
N GLU A 398 23.47 14.18 -11.84
CA GLU A 398 23.78 15.57 -11.50
C GLU A 398 22.68 16.53 -11.98
N ALA A 399 22.22 16.36 -13.22
CA ALA A 399 21.14 17.16 -13.79
C ALA A 399 19.77 16.79 -13.18
N PHE A 400 19.51 15.50 -12.98
CA PHE A 400 18.26 15.02 -12.35
C PHE A 400 18.10 15.59 -10.93
N LEU A 401 19.09 15.38 -10.06
CA LEU A 401 19.08 15.89 -8.69
C LEU A 401 19.20 17.43 -8.69
N GLY A 402 19.92 18.03 -9.65
CA GLY A 402 19.98 19.48 -9.82
C GLY A 402 18.61 20.13 -10.05
N GLY A 403 17.73 19.49 -10.83
CA GLY A 403 16.34 19.92 -10.98
C GLY A 403 15.54 19.78 -9.69
N VAL A 404 15.69 18.65 -8.99
CA VAL A 404 15.04 18.40 -7.68
C VAL A 404 15.46 19.45 -6.64
N ARG A 405 16.75 19.76 -6.51
CA ARG A 405 17.25 20.79 -5.59
C ARG A 405 16.66 22.18 -5.89
N ARG A 406 16.57 22.55 -7.18
CA ARG A 406 15.95 23.81 -7.60
C ARG A 406 14.46 23.85 -7.24
N HIS A 407 13.75 22.74 -7.41
CA HIS A 407 12.35 22.61 -7.03
C HIS A 407 12.14 22.84 -5.53
N PHE A 408 12.92 22.18 -4.67
CA PHE A 408 12.83 22.39 -3.22
C PHE A 408 13.20 23.82 -2.80
N ALA A 409 14.24 24.41 -3.40
CA ALA A 409 14.63 25.77 -3.09
C ALA A 409 13.54 26.80 -3.49
N HIS A 410 12.83 26.55 -4.58
CA HIS A 410 11.78 27.44 -5.09
C HIS A 410 10.46 27.34 -4.30
N SER A 411 10.04 26.11 -3.99
CA SER A 411 8.68 25.83 -3.51
C SER A 411 8.62 25.44 -2.02
N ARG A 412 9.70 25.67 -1.26
CA ARG A 412 9.81 25.27 0.16
C ARG A 412 8.60 25.73 0.98
N PHE A 413 7.97 24.80 1.70
CA PHE A 413 6.74 24.99 2.49
C PHE A 413 5.52 25.47 1.70
N GLY A 414 5.56 25.36 0.37
CA GLY A 414 4.47 25.72 -0.52
C GLY A 414 3.96 24.53 -1.32
N ASN A 415 3.35 24.86 -2.46
CA ASN A 415 2.79 23.91 -3.39
C ASN A 415 3.37 24.06 -4.79
N ALA A 416 3.38 22.99 -5.58
CA ALA A 416 3.86 22.99 -6.96
C ALA A 416 2.94 22.17 -7.88
N ARG A 417 3.09 22.35 -9.19
CA ARG A 417 2.55 21.46 -10.24
C ARG A 417 3.66 20.64 -10.86
N MET A 418 3.31 19.57 -11.56
CA MET A 418 4.27 18.81 -12.37
C MET A 418 5.04 19.71 -13.34
N ALA A 419 4.35 20.66 -13.98
CA ALA A 419 4.98 21.57 -14.94
C ALA A 419 6.11 22.40 -14.32
N ASP A 420 5.99 22.75 -13.04
CA ASP A 420 7.01 23.52 -12.31
C ASP A 420 8.27 22.67 -12.11
N LEU A 421 8.12 21.40 -11.73
CA LEU A 421 9.23 20.46 -11.58
C LEU A 421 9.91 20.14 -12.92
N VAL A 422 9.13 19.87 -13.97
CA VAL A 422 9.67 19.61 -15.32
C VAL A 422 10.52 20.79 -15.79
N ALA A 423 10.04 22.02 -15.62
CA ALA A 423 10.79 23.22 -15.97
C ALA A 423 12.15 23.31 -15.24
N HIS A 424 12.24 22.84 -13.99
CA HIS A 424 13.49 22.77 -13.26
C HIS A 424 14.47 21.73 -13.84
N TRP A 425 13.99 20.58 -14.31
CA TRP A 425 14.83 19.59 -15.00
C TRP A 425 15.27 20.05 -16.39
N GLU A 426 14.41 20.70 -17.15
CA GLU A 426 14.77 21.28 -18.46
C GLU A 426 15.84 22.36 -18.28
N ALA A 427 15.69 23.23 -17.27
CA ALA A 427 16.69 24.23 -16.93
C ALA A 427 18.01 23.65 -16.41
N ALA A 428 17.99 22.51 -15.71
CA ALA A 428 19.18 21.86 -15.18
C ALA A 428 19.93 21.05 -16.27
N SER A 429 19.20 20.40 -17.17
CA SER A 429 19.76 19.47 -18.15
C SER A 429 19.97 20.06 -19.55
N GLY A 430 19.25 21.13 -19.89
CA GLY A 430 19.21 21.69 -21.24
C GLY A 430 18.44 20.85 -22.26
N ASN A 431 17.77 19.77 -21.83
CA ASN A 431 16.96 18.91 -22.70
C ASN A 431 15.49 19.33 -22.67
N ASP A 432 14.82 19.24 -23.83
CA ASP A 432 13.36 19.31 -23.92
C ASP A 432 12.75 17.97 -23.45
N LEU A 433 11.84 18.03 -22.49
CA LEU A 433 11.20 16.86 -21.90
C LEU A 433 9.77 16.65 -22.39
N THR A 434 9.28 17.43 -23.35
CA THR A 434 7.89 17.38 -23.86
C THR A 434 7.47 15.97 -24.28
N ASP A 435 8.26 15.29 -25.11
CA ASP A 435 7.93 13.95 -25.60
C ASP A 435 8.01 12.90 -24.48
N TRP A 436 8.96 13.07 -23.55
CA TRP A 436 9.08 12.18 -22.40
C TRP A 436 7.87 12.32 -21.47
N VAL A 437 7.48 13.54 -21.10
CA VAL A 437 6.29 13.80 -20.28
C VAL A 437 5.05 13.22 -20.95
N THR A 438 4.91 13.40 -22.26
CA THR A 438 3.77 12.89 -23.02
C THR A 438 3.71 11.36 -22.98
N GLY A 439 4.80 10.68 -23.35
CA GLY A 439 4.84 9.22 -23.43
C GLY A 439 4.80 8.52 -22.07
N TRP A 440 5.57 9.00 -21.09
CA TRP A 440 5.75 8.33 -19.80
C TRP A 440 4.72 8.74 -18.75
N LEU A 441 4.40 10.02 -18.65
CA LEU A 441 3.57 10.54 -17.57
C LEU A 441 2.10 10.70 -17.99
N ARG A 442 1.84 11.22 -19.19
CA ARG A 442 0.48 11.58 -19.65
C ARG A 442 -0.23 10.52 -20.49
N THR A 443 0.39 9.36 -20.71
CA THR A 443 -0.20 8.27 -21.50
C THR A 443 -0.32 7.00 -20.67
N ALA A 444 -1.54 6.46 -20.60
CA ALA A 444 -1.86 5.22 -19.90
C ALA A 444 -1.30 3.96 -20.61
N GLY A 445 -1.35 2.81 -19.94
CA GLY A 445 -0.95 1.53 -20.49
C GLY A 445 0.56 1.31 -20.62
N VAL A 446 0.91 0.08 -20.97
CA VAL A 446 2.27 -0.45 -20.96
C VAL A 446 2.69 -1.00 -22.33
N ASP A 447 3.95 -0.78 -22.70
CA ASP A 447 4.54 -1.35 -23.92
C ASP A 447 4.86 -2.84 -23.72
N GLU A 448 4.69 -3.66 -24.77
CA GLU A 448 5.22 -5.03 -24.82
C GLU A 448 6.56 -5.04 -25.57
N ILE A 449 7.59 -5.59 -24.92
CA ILE A 449 8.91 -5.82 -25.50
C ILE A 449 9.10 -7.33 -25.72
N SER A 450 9.39 -7.72 -26.96
CA SER A 450 9.55 -9.12 -27.36
C SER A 450 10.73 -9.30 -28.32
N TYR A 451 11.36 -10.48 -28.29
CA TYR A 451 12.41 -10.82 -29.26
C TYR A 451 11.82 -11.62 -30.43
N ASP A 452 11.91 -11.04 -31.64
CA ASP A 452 11.64 -11.72 -32.90
C ASP A 452 12.92 -12.42 -33.39
N ARG A 453 12.98 -13.73 -33.12
CA ARG A 453 14.13 -14.58 -33.41
C ARG A 453 14.39 -14.73 -34.91
N ASP A 454 13.35 -14.79 -35.74
CA ASP A 454 13.50 -14.98 -37.18
C ASP A 454 14.06 -13.73 -37.84
N ALA A 455 13.70 -12.55 -37.32
CA ALA A 455 14.18 -11.27 -37.83
C ALA A 455 15.48 -10.79 -37.16
N GLY A 456 15.85 -11.33 -35.99
CA GLY A 456 16.95 -10.81 -35.18
C GLY A 456 16.65 -9.43 -34.60
N LEU A 457 15.37 -9.15 -34.27
CA LEU A 457 14.91 -7.84 -33.85
C LEU A 457 14.26 -7.90 -32.47
N LEU A 458 14.56 -6.92 -31.63
CA LEU A 458 13.71 -6.59 -30.48
C LEU A 458 12.53 -5.74 -30.97
N ARG A 459 11.31 -6.13 -30.64
CA ARG A 459 10.07 -5.45 -31.05
C ARG A 459 9.42 -4.75 -29.86
N ARG A 460 9.07 -3.48 -30.05
CA ARG A 460 8.25 -2.68 -29.13
C ARG A 460 6.83 -2.60 -29.70
N THR A 461 5.86 -3.06 -28.93
CA THR A 461 4.44 -2.94 -29.27
C THR A 461 3.78 -2.00 -28.27
N PRO A 462 3.35 -0.79 -28.68
CA PRO A 462 2.69 0.14 -27.77
C PRO A 462 1.30 -0.37 -27.39
N PRO A 463 0.73 0.10 -26.26
CA PRO A 463 -0.63 -0.24 -25.87
C PRO A 463 -1.63 0.24 -26.92
N ARG A 464 -2.62 -0.61 -27.27
CA ARG A 464 -3.53 -0.36 -28.39
C ARG A 464 -4.46 0.83 -28.18
N GLU A 465 -4.99 0.97 -26.96
CA GLU A 465 -5.98 2.02 -26.63
C GLU A 465 -5.32 3.38 -26.36
N HIS A 466 -4.04 3.37 -25.97
CA HIS A 466 -3.28 4.57 -25.61
C HIS A 466 -1.88 4.58 -26.26
N PRO A 467 -1.75 4.56 -27.59
CA PRO A 467 -0.45 4.43 -28.24
C PRO A 467 0.52 5.53 -27.78
N ALA A 468 1.72 5.12 -27.36
CA ALA A 468 2.79 6.01 -26.92
C ALA A 468 4.09 5.66 -27.64
N GLU A 469 4.85 6.70 -28.01
CA GLU A 469 6.21 6.54 -28.53
C GLU A 469 7.21 6.63 -27.36
N ARG A 470 7.34 5.55 -26.60
CA ARG A 470 8.29 5.48 -25.48
C ARG A 470 9.66 5.01 -25.96
N GLU A 471 10.69 5.74 -25.55
CA GLU A 471 12.07 5.27 -25.63
C GLU A 471 12.39 4.42 -24.41
N HIS A 472 12.90 3.21 -24.60
CA HIS A 472 13.31 2.33 -23.51
C HIS A 472 14.83 2.13 -23.50
N GLN A 473 15.46 2.37 -22.36
CA GLN A 473 16.85 1.96 -22.09
C GLN A 473 16.82 0.70 -21.21
N LEU A 474 17.40 -0.39 -21.69
CA LEU A 474 17.35 -1.69 -21.01
C LEU A 474 18.55 -2.57 -21.35
N HIS A 475 18.76 -3.63 -20.57
CA HIS A 475 19.68 -4.72 -20.92
C HIS A 475 18.97 -5.94 -21.51
N LEU A 476 19.48 -6.46 -22.63
CA LEU A 476 19.06 -7.73 -23.23
C LEU A 476 20.03 -8.85 -22.82
N ALA A 477 19.55 -9.84 -22.06
CA ALA A 477 20.35 -11.00 -21.70
C ALA A 477 20.14 -12.16 -22.67
N ALA A 478 21.24 -12.80 -23.10
CA ALA A 478 21.23 -14.02 -23.89
C ALA A 478 22.05 -15.13 -23.22
N HIS A 479 21.53 -16.35 -23.15
CA HIS A 479 22.25 -17.53 -22.66
C HIS A 479 22.78 -18.37 -23.82
N ASP A 480 24.09 -18.41 -24.02
CA ASP A 480 24.74 -19.09 -25.16
C ASP A 480 24.85 -20.63 -25.02
N GLY A 481 24.27 -21.19 -23.97
CA GLY A 481 24.40 -22.59 -23.58
C GLY A 481 25.38 -22.82 -22.44
N THR A 482 26.18 -21.81 -22.08
CA THR A 482 27.12 -21.86 -20.96
C THR A 482 26.87 -20.78 -19.91
N VAL A 483 26.61 -19.54 -20.34
CA VAL A 483 26.48 -18.39 -19.43
C VAL A 483 25.52 -17.35 -19.99
N TRP A 484 24.88 -16.60 -19.09
CA TRP A 484 24.13 -15.38 -19.42
C TRP A 484 25.09 -14.23 -19.75
N ARG A 485 24.85 -13.55 -20.87
CA ARG A 485 25.53 -12.30 -21.24
C ARG A 485 24.49 -11.22 -21.51
N ALA A 486 24.59 -10.10 -20.81
CA ALA A 486 23.74 -8.94 -21.01
C ALA A 486 24.43 -7.90 -21.89
N GLN A 487 23.67 -7.25 -22.76
CA GLN A 487 24.12 -6.10 -23.55
C GLN A 487 23.11 -4.94 -23.41
N PRO A 488 23.57 -3.69 -23.29
CA PRO A 488 22.67 -2.53 -23.27
C PRO A 488 22.02 -2.33 -24.64
N VAL A 489 20.74 -1.98 -24.64
CA VAL A 489 19.94 -1.73 -25.85
C VAL A 489 19.06 -0.50 -25.61
N THR A 490 19.05 0.41 -26.58
CA THR A 490 18.09 1.53 -26.62
C THR A 490 17.03 1.25 -27.69
N VAL A 491 15.76 1.21 -27.26
CA VAL A 491 14.61 0.97 -28.12
C VAL A 491 13.92 2.30 -28.39
N THR A 492 14.24 2.92 -29.52
CA THR A 492 13.69 4.23 -29.94
C THR A 492 12.48 4.11 -30.87
N GLY A 493 12.21 2.93 -31.42
CA GLY A 493 11.13 2.69 -32.37
C GLY A 493 10.53 1.29 -32.27
N ALA A 494 9.66 0.95 -33.21
CA ALA A 494 8.93 -0.33 -33.21
C ALA A 494 9.83 -1.58 -33.34
N ALA A 495 11.04 -1.43 -33.88
CA ALA A 495 12.00 -2.52 -34.02
C ALA A 495 13.44 -2.02 -33.86
N THR A 496 14.23 -2.78 -33.10
CA THR A 496 15.65 -2.52 -32.85
C THR A 496 16.46 -3.79 -33.16
N PRO A 497 17.43 -3.74 -34.10
CA PRO A 497 18.30 -4.87 -34.39
C PRO A 497 19.16 -5.24 -33.17
N VAL A 498 19.28 -6.54 -32.90
CA VAL A 498 20.11 -7.06 -31.80
C VAL A 498 20.88 -8.30 -32.25
N GLU A 499 22.12 -8.43 -31.79
CA GLU A 499 22.95 -9.60 -32.07
C GLU A 499 22.85 -10.58 -30.90
N VAL A 500 22.25 -11.75 -31.13
CA VAL A 500 22.16 -12.84 -30.15
C VAL A 500 22.41 -14.18 -30.85
N PRO A 501 22.98 -15.18 -30.14
CA PRO A 501 23.17 -16.51 -30.73
C PRO A 501 21.82 -17.14 -31.13
N PRO A 502 21.70 -17.82 -32.29
CA PRO A 502 20.41 -18.32 -32.80
C PRO A 502 19.64 -19.22 -31.83
N ASP A 503 20.37 -20.07 -31.08
CA ASP A 503 19.79 -21.04 -30.15
C ASP A 503 19.70 -20.55 -28.70
N ALA A 504 20.09 -19.30 -28.42
CA ALA A 504 20.13 -18.76 -27.07
C ALA A 504 18.73 -18.55 -26.47
N ALA A 505 18.61 -18.76 -25.17
CA ALA A 505 17.50 -18.17 -24.40
C ALA A 505 17.72 -16.65 -24.32
N VAL A 506 16.68 -15.85 -24.53
CA VAL A 506 16.76 -14.39 -24.62
C VAL A 506 15.75 -13.75 -23.68
N VAL A 507 16.22 -12.87 -22.80
CA VAL A 507 15.40 -12.15 -21.81
C VAL A 507 15.62 -10.65 -22.01
N PRO A 508 14.64 -9.94 -22.61
CA PRO A 508 14.60 -8.48 -22.62
C PRO A 508 14.47 -7.91 -21.21
N ASP A 509 14.98 -6.69 -21.01
CA ASP A 509 14.92 -5.95 -19.74
C ASP A 509 15.43 -6.76 -18.53
N SER A 510 16.53 -7.48 -18.75
CA SER A 510 17.13 -8.41 -17.79
C SER A 510 17.55 -7.80 -16.45
N ALA A 511 17.60 -6.47 -16.35
CA ALA A 511 17.93 -5.72 -15.15
C ALA A 511 16.76 -4.85 -14.62
N GLU A 512 15.52 -5.06 -15.11
CA GLU A 512 14.30 -4.35 -14.70
C GLU A 512 14.52 -2.82 -14.70
N GLU A 513 14.94 -2.27 -15.83
CA GLU A 513 15.33 -0.87 -15.93
C GLU A 513 14.20 -0.02 -16.49
N THR A 514 13.32 -0.59 -17.29
CA THR A 514 12.28 0.15 -18.02
C THR A 514 10.88 -0.25 -17.58
N TRP A 515 9.83 0.51 -17.96
CA TRP A 515 8.43 0.09 -17.78
C TRP A 515 7.90 -0.58 -19.05
N ALA A 516 7.94 -1.90 -19.07
CA ALA A 516 7.41 -2.71 -20.16
C ALA A 516 7.02 -4.09 -19.65
N ARG A 517 6.12 -4.73 -20.40
CA ARG A 517 5.87 -6.16 -20.31
C ARG A 517 6.90 -6.89 -21.15
N VAL A 518 7.56 -7.88 -20.55
CA VAL A 518 8.52 -8.73 -21.26
C VAL A 518 7.81 -9.97 -21.75
N ARG A 519 7.80 -10.18 -23.07
CA ARG A 519 7.28 -11.40 -23.68
C ARG A 519 8.41 -12.31 -24.13
N LEU A 520 8.56 -13.42 -23.43
CA LEU A 520 9.54 -14.46 -23.76
C LEU A 520 9.05 -15.27 -24.97
N ASP A 521 9.94 -15.46 -25.94
CA ASP A 521 9.66 -16.30 -27.10
C ASP A 521 9.62 -17.79 -26.70
N ARG A 522 8.96 -18.62 -27.52
CA ARG A 522 8.72 -20.04 -27.20
C ARG A 522 10.03 -20.80 -26.91
N ARG A 523 11.08 -20.55 -27.68
CA ARG A 523 12.38 -21.22 -27.48
C ARG A 523 12.97 -20.89 -26.10
N THR A 524 12.90 -19.63 -25.68
CA THR A 524 13.35 -19.24 -24.34
C THR A 524 12.55 -19.96 -23.26
N ARG A 525 11.21 -19.96 -23.37
CA ARG A 525 10.33 -20.65 -22.41
C ARG A 525 10.64 -22.15 -22.29
N ASP A 526 10.83 -22.84 -23.42
CA ASP A 526 11.17 -24.26 -23.44
C ASP A 526 12.50 -24.58 -22.71
N LEU A 527 13.42 -23.61 -22.63
CA LEU A 527 14.72 -23.75 -21.96
C LEU A 527 14.70 -23.37 -20.47
N LEU A 528 13.74 -22.55 -20.01
CA LEU A 528 13.64 -22.08 -18.63
C LEU A 528 13.62 -23.20 -17.57
N PRO A 529 12.93 -24.34 -17.77
CA PRO A 529 12.93 -25.44 -16.82
C PRO A 529 14.32 -25.94 -16.41
N THR A 530 15.32 -25.76 -17.27
CA THR A 530 16.73 -26.14 -17.01
C THR A 530 17.57 -24.93 -16.63
N LEU A 531 17.36 -23.79 -17.28
CA LEU A 531 18.19 -22.60 -17.09
C LEU A 531 17.88 -21.84 -15.81
N LEU A 532 16.60 -21.64 -15.50
CA LEU A 532 16.18 -20.81 -14.37
C LEU A 532 16.72 -21.30 -13.02
N PRO A 533 16.70 -22.62 -12.69
CA PRO A 533 17.31 -23.14 -11.47
C PRO A 533 18.83 -22.90 -11.37
N ALA A 534 19.51 -22.74 -12.51
CA ALA A 534 20.95 -22.55 -12.61
C ALA A 534 21.38 -21.07 -12.75
N THR A 535 20.43 -20.14 -12.89
CA THR A 535 20.70 -18.72 -13.06
C THR A 535 21.14 -18.10 -11.73
N PRO A 536 22.38 -17.61 -11.59
CA PRO A 536 22.87 -17.06 -10.33
C PRO A 536 22.31 -15.66 -10.01
N ASP A 537 22.04 -14.87 -11.04
CA ASP A 537 21.56 -13.49 -10.92
C ASP A 537 20.09 -13.45 -10.44
N PRO A 538 19.80 -12.97 -9.22
CA PRO A 538 18.45 -12.93 -8.68
C PRO A 538 17.53 -11.94 -9.42
N LEU A 539 18.07 -10.85 -9.97
CA LEU A 539 17.28 -9.86 -10.68
C LEU A 539 16.79 -10.43 -12.02
N LEU A 540 17.67 -11.12 -12.73
CA LEU A 540 17.29 -11.86 -13.95
C LEU A 540 16.23 -12.93 -13.66
N ARG A 541 16.33 -13.65 -12.52
CA ARG A 541 15.29 -14.60 -12.10
C ARG A 541 13.95 -13.88 -11.85
N ALA A 542 13.97 -12.72 -11.20
CA ALA A 542 12.77 -11.91 -10.98
C ALA A 542 12.11 -11.48 -12.29
N VAL A 543 12.88 -10.99 -13.27
CA VAL A 543 12.38 -10.61 -14.60
C VAL A 543 11.74 -11.79 -15.32
N VAL A 544 12.38 -12.97 -15.29
CA VAL A 544 11.81 -14.19 -15.88
C VAL A 544 10.49 -14.56 -15.21
N TRP A 545 10.42 -14.53 -13.87
CA TRP A 545 9.18 -14.82 -13.15
C TRP A 545 8.08 -13.80 -13.44
N ASN A 546 8.42 -12.52 -13.54
CA ASN A 546 7.47 -11.47 -13.93
C ASN A 546 6.92 -11.71 -15.35
N ALA A 547 7.76 -12.15 -16.29
CA ALA A 547 7.32 -12.52 -17.63
C ALA A 547 6.42 -13.77 -17.64
N VAL A 548 6.66 -14.74 -16.76
CA VAL A 548 5.79 -15.92 -16.58
C VAL A 548 4.45 -15.52 -15.98
N ARG A 549 4.45 -14.65 -14.97
CA ARG A 549 3.22 -14.10 -14.37
C ARG A 549 2.41 -13.31 -15.38
N ASP A 550 3.05 -12.44 -16.16
CA ASP A 550 2.42 -11.68 -17.25
C ASP A 550 1.87 -12.62 -18.32
N GLY A 551 2.62 -13.65 -18.69
CA GLY A 551 2.20 -14.66 -19.65
C GLY A 551 0.96 -15.41 -19.20
N LEU A 552 0.86 -15.80 -17.93
CA LEU A 552 -0.35 -16.42 -17.37
C LEU A 552 -1.50 -15.42 -17.32
N HIS A 553 -1.23 -14.19 -16.86
CA HIS A 553 -2.23 -13.11 -16.75
C HIS A 553 -2.84 -12.72 -18.12
N ASN A 554 -2.09 -12.87 -19.21
CA ASN A 554 -2.54 -12.57 -20.57
C ASN A 554 -2.87 -13.82 -21.40
N ALA A 555 -2.99 -15.00 -20.78
CA ALA A 555 -3.27 -16.27 -21.45
C ALA A 555 -2.32 -16.60 -22.62
N VAL A 556 -1.05 -16.19 -22.51
CA VAL A 556 0.05 -16.59 -23.40
C VAL A 556 0.59 -17.97 -23.02
N LEU A 557 0.51 -18.32 -21.73
CA LEU A 557 0.79 -19.65 -21.18
C LEU A 557 -0.33 -20.06 -20.23
N GLY A 558 -0.55 -21.37 -20.09
CA GLY A 558 -1.57 -21.93 -19.22
C GLY A 558 -1.04 -22.27 -17.81
N PRO A 559 -1.95 -22.48 -16.83
CA PRO A 559 -1.59 -22.88 -15.47
C PRO A 559 -0.66 -24.12 -15.41
N ALA A 560 -0.84 -25.11 -16.28
CA ALA A 560 -0.02 -26.31 -16.29
C ALA A 560 1.45 -26.01 -16.63
N GLU A 561 1.71 -25.15 -17.63
CA GLU A 561 3.08 -24.74 -17.99
C GLU A 561 3.74 -23.94 -16.85
N ALA A 562 2.98 -23.04 -16.20
CA ALA A 562 3.47 -22.30 -15.05
C ALA A 562 3.83 -23.23 -13.88
N LEU A 563 2.99 -24.23 -13.61
CA LEU A 563 3.19 -25.22 -12.56
C LEU A 563 4.41 -26.12 -12.83
N ASP A 564 4.60 -26.56 -14.08
CA ASP A 564 5.77 -27.34 -14.48
C ASP A 564 7.09 -26.59 -14.24
N LEU A 565 7.11 -25.28 -14.49
CA LEU A 565 8.27 -24.44 -14.20
C LEU A 565 8.47 -24.25 -12.69
N LEU A 566 7.38 -23.99 -11.95
CA LEU A 566 7.38 -23.83 -10.49
C LEU A 566 8.02 -25.04 -9.79
N GLU A 567 7.62 -26.25 -10.16
CA GLU A 567 8.16 -27.49 -9.57
C GLU A 567 9.66 -27.64 -9.73
N ARG A 568 10.20 -27.16 -10.85
CA ARG A 568 11.62 -27.29 -11.17
C ARG A 568 12.44 -26.15 -10.59
N ALA A 569 11.88 -24.95 -10.50
CA ALA A 569 12.62 -23.76 -10.11
C ALA A 569 12.47 -23.42 -8.62
N LEU A 570 11.29 -23.58 -8.01
CA LEU A 570 11.05 -23.24 -6.61
C LEU A 570 12.02 -23.95 -5.63
N PRO A 571 12.34 -25.26 -5.79
CA PRO A 571 13.29 -25.93 -4.90
C PRO A 571 14.71 -25.34 -4.96
N HIS A 572 15.04 -24.59 -6.01
CA HIS A 572 16.37 -24.03 -6.27
C HIS A 572 16.43 -22.51 -6.12
N GLU A 573 15.29 -21.83 -5.94
CA GLU A 573 15.28 -20.38 -5.72
C GLU A 573 16.02 -20.07 -4.42
N ALA A 574 17.09 -19.28 -4.54
CA ALA A 574 18.01 -18.96 -3.46
C ALA A 574 17.58 -17.70 -2.68
N ASP A 575 16.86 -16.80 -3.35
CA ASP A 575 16.36 -15.55 -2.79
C ASP A 575 15.07 -15.78 -2.02
N ASP A 576 14.96 -15.27 -0.78
CA ASP A 576 13.78 -15.53 0.05
C ASP A 576 12.56 -14.69 -0.37
N ALA A 577 12.76 -13.51 -0.95
CA ALA A 577 11.71 -12.76 -1.62
C ALA A 577 11.23 -13.56 -2.84
N GLY A 578 12.14 -14.07 -3.65
CA GLY A 578 11.84 -14.98 -4.76
C GLY A 578 10.93 -16.13 -4.31
N VAL A 579 11.33 -16.92 -3.31
CA VAL A 579 10.52 -18.03 -2.79
C VAL A 579 9.13 -17.57 -2.35
N ALA A 580 9.04 -16.51 -1.54
CA ALA A 580 7.77 -16.03 -0.99
C ALA A 580 6.81 -15.57 -2.09
N GLU A 581 7.32 -14.76 -3.02
CA GLU A 581 6.56 -14.15 -4.11
C GLU A 581 6.12 -15.18 -5.15
N ILE A 582 7.00 -16.12 -5.51
CA ILE A 582 6.68 -17.24 -6.40
C ILE A 582 5.61 -18.14 -5.77
N SER A 583 5.75 -18.42 -4.46
CA SER A 583 4.80 -19.25 -3.73
C SER A 583 3.42 -18.59 -3.64
N ARG A 584 3.36 -17.28 -3.39
CA ARG A 584 2.08 -16.54 -3.40
C ARG A 584 1.44 -16.55 -4.78
N PHE A 585 2.22 -16.30 -5.84
CA PHE A 585 1.74 -16.42 -7.21
C PHE A 585 1.15 -17.82 -7.48
N ALA A 586 1.82 -18.87 -7.01
CA ALA A 586 1.31 -20.22 -7.14
C ALA A 586 -0.04 -20.39 -6.40
N LEU A 587 -0.09 -20.01 -5.12
CA LEU A 587 -1.28 -20.17 -4.27
C LEU A 587 -2.48 -19.33 -4.73
N GLU A 588 -2.26 -18.11 -5.22
CA GLU A 588 -3.32 -17.16 -5.56
C GLU A 588 -3.78 -17.23 -7.01
N ARG A 589 -2.91 -17.68 -7.93
CA ARG A 589 -3.18 -17.68 -9.37
C ARG A 589 -3.07 -19.07 -9.97
N VAL A 590 -1.92 -19.74 -9.85
CA VAL A 590 -1.71 -21.02 -10.54
C VAL A 590 -2.65 -22.10 -10.03
N LEU A 591 -2.73 -22.31 -8.71
CA LEU A 591 -3.56 -23.34 -8.11
C LEU A 591 -5.06 -23.12 -8.40
N PRO A 592 -5.65 -21.93 -8.12
CA PRO A 592 -7.08 -21.71 -8.40
C PRO A 592 -7.43 -21.78 -9.89
N TRP A 593 -6.49 -21.48 -10.78
CA TRP A 593 -6.72 -21.48 -12.23
C TRP A 593 -6.46 -22.84 -12.88
N SER A 594 -5.80 -23.76 -12.17
CA SER A 594 -5.52 -25.11 -12.63
C SER A 594 -6.80 -25.92 -12.82
N VAL A 595 -6.77 -26.87 -13.77
CA VAL A 595 -7.88 -27.81 -14.00
C VAL A 595 -8.11 -28.73 -12.79
N ASP A 596 -7.02 -29.14 -12.14
CA ASP A 596 -7.05 -29.89 -10.88
C ASP A 596 -6.27 -29.13 -9.80
N PRO A 597 -6.94 -28.23 -9.04
CA PRO A 597 -6.29 -27.46 -7.97
C PRO A 597 -5.71 -28.33 -6.84
N GLU A 598 -6.27 -29.52 -6.59
CA GLU A 598 -5.77 -30.42 -5.55
C GLU A 598 -4.47 -31.09 -5.97
N ASP A 599 -4.37 -31.53 -7.23
CA ASP A 599 -3.13 -32.02 -7.79
C ASP A 599 -2.06 -30.94 -7.85
N ALA A 600 -2.41 -29.74 -8.32
CA ALA A 600 -1.52 -28.59 -8.31
C ALA A 600 -0.99 -28.28 -6.90
N ALA A 601 -1.85 -28.33 -5.88
CA ALA A 601 -1.44 -28.15 -4.49
C ALA A 601 -0.49 -29.25 -4.00
N ARG A 602 -0.72 -30.53 -4.34
CA ARG A 602 0.18 -31.64 -4.00
C ARG A 602 1.55 -31.50 -4.66
N ARG A 603 1.58 -31.07 -5.92
CA ARG A 603 2.83 -30.87 -6.65
C ARG A 603 3.61 -29.69 -6.10
N LEU A 604 2.95 -28.57 -5.79
CA LEU A 604 3.55 -27.42 -5.10
C LEU A 604 4.08 -27.81 -3.70
N HIS A 605 3.31 -28.60 -2.94
CA HIS A 605 3.74 -29.12 -1.64
C HIS A 605 5.05 -29.92 -1.77
N THR A 606 5.11 -30.81 -2.77
CA THR A 606 6.30 -31.63 -3.03
C THR A 606 7.51 -30.77 -3.38
N ALA A 607 7.34 -29.75 -4.23
CA ALA A 607 8.40 -28.81 -4.58
C ALA A 607 8.89 -28.01 -3.36
N ALA A 608 7.96 -27.52 -2.53
CA ALA A 608 8.30 -26.80 -1.30
C ALA A 608 9.06 -27.69 -0.31
N MET A 609 8.63 -28.94 -0.12
CA MET A 609 9.31 -29.92 0.76
C MET A 609 10.70 -30.31 0.22
N LEU A 610 10.86 -30.45 -1.09
CA LEU A 610 12.17 -30.68 -1.72
C LEU A 610 13.12 -29.50 -1.47
N GLY A 611 12.64 -28.28 -1.70
CA GLY A 611 13.41 -27.07 -1.39
C GLY A 611 13.80 -27.02 0.09
N LEU A 612 12.84 -27.30 0.97
CA LEU A 612 13.01 -27.26 2.42
C LEU A 612 14.09 -28.24 2.90
N GLY A 613 14.17 -29.42 2.27
CA GLY A 613 15.23 -30.41 2.54
C GLY A 613 16.65 -29.95 2.13
N SER A 614 16.76 -28.94 1.26
CA SER A 614 18.04 -28.36 0.80
C SER A 614 18.37 -27.01 1.44
N ALA A 615 17.40 -26.38 2.12
CA ALA A 615 17.57 -25.05 2.71
C ALA A 615 18.48 -25.11 3.95
N GLY A 616 19.30 -24.07 4.13
CA GLY A 616 20.12 -23.92 5.32
C GLY A 616 19.25 -23.75 6.58
N PRO A 617 19.54 -24.43 7.71
CA PRO A 617 18.82 -24.25 8.97
C PRO A 617 18.79 -22.78 9.43
N GLY A 618 17.61 -22.29 9.80
CA GLY A 618 17.39 -20.93 10.32
C GLY A 618 17.44 -19.82 9.28
N THR A 619 17.44 -20.15 7.98
CA THR A 619 17.49 -19.14 6.90
C THR A 619 16.10 -18.63 6.53
N GLY A 620 16.00 -17.39 6.02
CA GLY A 620 14.74 -16.84 5.48
C GLY A 620 14.16 -17.71 4.36
N ARG A 621 15.02 -18.29 3.51
CA ARG A 621 14.64 -19.29 2.51
C ARG A 621 13.97 -20.52 3.12
N GLN A 622 14.52 -21.06 4.23
CA GLN A 622 13.90 -22.19 4.94
C GLN A 622 12.51 -21.83 5.45
N LEU A 623 12.36 -20.65 6.06
CA LEU A 623 11.07 -20.17 6.56
C LEU A 623 10.05 -19.98 5.44
N ALA A 624 10.41 -19.33 4.34
CA ALA A 624 9.54 -19.12 3.19
C ALA A 624 9.05 -20.45 2.57
N LEU A 625 9.95 -21.43 2.40
CA LEU A 625 9.59 -22.77 1.91
C LEU A 625 8.69 -23.53 2.89
N ALA A 626 8.96 -23.42 4.20
CA ALA A 626 8.14 -24.04 5.23
C ALA A 626 6.71 -23.45 5.24
N GLN A 627 6.59 -22.14 5.08
CA GLN A 627 5.30 -21.46 4.96
C GLN A 627 4.49 -21.96 3.76
N THR A 628 5.12 -22.16 2.60
CA THR A 628 4.48 -22.74 1.41
C THR A 628 4.08 -24.20 1.63
N ALA A 629 4.96 -24.98 2.28
CA ALA A 629 4.67 -26.36 2.64
C ALA A 629 3.45 -26.46 3.56
N VAL A 630 3.33 -25.57 4.55
CA VAL A 630 2.17 -25.49 5.46
C VAL A 630 0.88 -25.14 4.72
N ALA A 631 0.91 -24.14 3.83
CA ALA A 631 -0.27 -23.73 3.06
C ALA A 631 -0.88 -24.87 2.23
N THR A 632 -0.05 -25.83 1.82
CA THR A 632 -0.42 -26.98 0.98
C THR A 632 -0.38 -28.32 1.73
N ALA A 633 -0.15 -28.31 3.05
CA ALA A 633 0.18 -29.50 3.82
C ALA A 633 -0.93 -30.57 3.83
N PRO A 634 -0.58 -31.87 3.85
CA PRO A 634 -1.51 -32.92 4.22
C PRO A 634 -1.77 -32.91 5.74
N PRO A 635 -2.87 -33.55 6.21
CA PRO A 635 -3.19 -33.67 7.64
C PRO A 635 -2.04 -34.16 8.52
N SER A 636 -1.26 -35.14 8.03
CA SER A 636 -0.15 -35.74 8.78
C SER A 636 0.93 -34.73 9.16
N LEU A 637 1.29 -33.81 8.25
CA LEU A 637 2.28 -32.77 8.54
C LEU A 637 1.72 -31.73 9.48
N VAL A 638 0.44 -31.35 9.32
CA VAL A 638 -0.21 -30.38 10.21
C VAL A 638 -0.18 -30.86 11.65
N HIS A 639 -0.62 -32.10 11.90
CA HIS A 639 -0.60 -32.69 13.24
C HIS A 639 0.83 -32.83 13.78
N ALA A 640 1.76 -33.35 12.98
CA ALA A 640 3.15 -33.51 13.40
C ALA A 640 3.77 -32.18 13.84
N TRP A 641 3.66 -31.13 13.02
CA TRP A 641 4.28 -29.84 13.32
C TRP A 641 3.58 -29.08 14.45
N LEU A 642 2.25 -29.22 14.61
CA LEU A 642 1.54 -28.67 15.77
C LEU A 642 1.98 -29.32 17.09
N ASP A 643 2.34 -30.60 17.05
CA ASP A 643 2.90 -31.37 18.18
C ASP A 643 4.44 -31.25 18.29
N ALA A 644 5.05 -30.37 17.49
CA ALA A 644 6.50 -30.18 17.39
C ALA A 644 7.29 -31.47 17.06
N VAL A 645 6.66 -32.39 16.33
CA VAL A 645 7.23 -33.62 15.79
C VAL A 645 7.70 -33.39 14.36
N ASP A 646 8.89 -33.89 14.02
CA ASP A 646 9.50 -33.81 12.68
C ASP A 646 9.56 -32.39 12.08
N VAL A 647 9.63 -31.37 12.94
CA VAL A 647 9.90 -29.98 12.53
C VAL A 647 11.35 -29.87 12.07
N PRO A 648 11.63 -29.33 10.87
CA PRO A 648 13.00 -29.16 10.37
C PRO A 648 13.89 -28.39 11.33
N ARG A 649 15.14 -28.84 11.49
CA ARG A 649 16.13 -28.13 12.30
C ARG A 649 16.27 -26.68 11.85
N GLY A 650 16.23 -25.75 12.80
CA GLY A 650 16.35 -24.31 12.55
C GLY A 650 15.00 -23.61 12.34
N LEU A 651 13.92 -24.35 12.13
CA LEU A 651 12.57 -23.82 12.10
C LEU A 651 11.95 -23.89 13.50
N THR A 652 11.34 -22.79 13.94
CA THR A 652 10.57 -22.75 15.18
C THR A 652 9.09 -22.63 14.83
N VAL A 653 8.23 -23.44 15.45
CA VAL A 653 6.77 -23.27 15.35
C VAL A 653 6.36 -22.18 16.33
N ASP A 654 6.69 -20.94 15.98
CA ASP A 654 6.28 -19.74 16.69
C ASP A 654 4.81 -19.41 16.43
N ARG A 655 4.31 -18.30 17.00
CA ARG A 655 2.91 -17.89 16.89
C ARG A 655 2.45 -17.83 15.44
N ALA A 656 3.19 -17.15 14.56
CA ALA A 656 2.81 -16.98 13.16
C ALA A 656 2.74 -18.32 12.42
N LEU A 657 3.74 -19.19 12.59
CA LEU A 657 3.74 -20.50 11.93
C LEU A 657 2.66 -21.44 12.52
N ARG A 658 2.44 -21.40 13.84
CA ARG A 658 1.37 -22.15 14.52
C ARG A 658 0.00 -21.75 13.97
N TRP A 659 -0.30 -20.47 13.84
CA TRP A 659 -1.58 -20.02 13.29
C TRP A 659 -1.77 -20.43 11.82
N ARG A 660 -0.72 -20.41 11.00
CA ARG A 660 -0.80 -20.96 9.63
C ARG A 660 -1.14 -22.45 9.61
N LEU A 661 -0.56 -23.24 10.53
CA LEU A 661 -0.90 -24.66 10.71
C LEU A 661 -2.35 -24.84 11.17
N LEU A 662 -2.83 -24.02 12.12
CA LEU A 662 -4.21 -24.05 12.60
C LEU A 662 -5.21 -23.68 11.50
N VAL A 663 -4.92 -22.65 10.69
CA VAL A 663 -5.72 -22.28 9.52
C VAL A 663 -5.75 -23.44 8.53
N ARG A 664 -4.61 -24.07 8.23
CA ARG A 664 -4.56 -25.22 7.33
C ARG A 664 -5.36 -26.41 7.88
N GLY A 665 -5.22 -26.72 9.18
CA GLY A 665 -6.00 -27.77 9.84
C GLY A 665 -7.49 -27.49 9.81
N ALA A 666 -7.90 -26.23 9.99
CA ALA A 666 -9.29 -25.81 9.83
C ALA A 666 -9.79 -26.00 8.39
N VAL A 667 -9.02 -25.61 7.36
CA VAL A 667 -9.38 -25.82 5.93
C VAL A 667 -9.61 -27.31 5.63
N LEU A 668 -8.77 -28.18 6.18
CA LEU A 668 -8.82 -29.63 5.99
C LEU A 668 -9.94 -30.31 6.79
N GLY A 669 -10.57 -29.61 7.74
CA GLY A 669 -11.56 -30.20 8.65
C GLY A 669 -10.93 -31.08 9.76
N GLU A 670 -9.63 -30.94 9.99
CA GLU A 670 -8.88 -31.68 11.01
C GLU A 670 -9.00 -31.05 12.40
N LEU A 671 -9.45 -29.80 12.47
CA LEU A 671 -9.64 -29.03 13.70
C LEU A 671 -11.07 -28.52 13.80
N ASP A 672 -11.59 -28.41 15.03
CA ASP A 672 -12.89 -27.83 15.31
C ASP A 672 -12.77 -26.42 15.94
N GLN A 673 -13.91 -25.73 16.08
CA GLN A 673 -13.93 -24.39 16.66
C GLN A 673 -13.37 -24.37 18.09
N ARG A 674 -13.61 -25.42 18.90
CA ARG A 674 -13.13 -25.48 20.28
C ARG A 674 -11.61 -25.49 20.35
N ARG A 675 -10.95 -26.20 19.42
CA ARG A 675 -9.50 -26.23 19.35
C ARG A 675 -8.92 -24.88 18.93
N LEU A 676 -9.58 -24.16 18.01
CA LEU A 676 -9.18 -22.80 17.63
C LEU A 676 -9.37 -21.80 18.78
N ASP A 677 -10.51 -21.87 19.46
CA ASP A 677 -10.83 -21.02 20.62
C ASP A 677 -9.79 -21.27 21.74
N ALA A 678 -9.47 -22.53 22.05
CA ALA A 678 -8.43 -22.87 23.03
C ALA A 678 -7.04 -22.36 22.64
N ALA A 679 -6.69 -22.39 21.34
CA ALA A 679 -5.40 -21.87 20.87
C ALA A 679 -5.31 -20.33 21.00
N LEU A 680 -6.43 -19.63 20.84
CA LEU A 680 -6.52 -18.19 21.10
C LEU A 680 -6.46 -17.88 22.60
N ASP A 681 -7.12 -18.67 23.44
CA ASP A 681 -7.08 -18.52 24.89
C ASP A 681 -5.65 -18.73 25.46
N GLU A 682 -4.85 -19.59 24.82
CA GLU A 682 -3.44 -19.82 25.16
C GLU A 682 -2.56 -18.60 24.85
N ASP A 683 -2.89 -17.80 23.83
CA ASP A 683 -2.10 -16.65 23.36
C ASP A 683 -3.02 -15.57 22.74
N PRO A 684 -3.67 -14.73 23.58
CA PRO A 684 -4.74 -13.83 23.16
C PRO A 684 -4.24 -12.53 22.52
N ALA A 685 -3.10 -12.58 21.83
CA ALA A 685 -2.52 -11.43 21.15
C ALA A 685 -3.39 -10.91 19.98
N ALA A 686 -3.19 -9.66 19.57
CA ALA A 686 -4.00 -9.04 18.53
C ALA A 686 -3.86 -9.75 17.16
N ASP A 687 -2.64 -10.10 16.78
CA ASP A 687 -2.35 -10.88 15.57
C ASP A 687 -2.98 -12.29 15.63
N ALA A 688 -2.97 -12.92 16.80
CA ALA A 688 -3.65 -14.20 17.03
C ALA A 688 -5.17 -14.13 16.85
N ARG A 689 -5.83 -13.03 17.27
CA ARG A 689 -7.27 -12.83 17.03
C ARG A 689 -7.62 -12.72 15.55
N VAL A 690 -6.80 -12.00 14.78
CA VAL A 690 -6.95 -11.88 13.32
C VAL A 690 -6.84 -13.26 12.65
N GLU A 691 -5.83 -14.04 13.01
CA GLU A 691 -5.66 -15.39 12.44
C GLU A 691 -6.68 -16.40 12.95
N HIS A 692 -7.21 -16.23 14.17
CA HIS A 692 -8.37 -16.99 14.66
C HIS A 692 -9.60 -16.73 13.80
N ALA A 693 -9.90 -15.48 13.46
CA ALA A 693 -11.01 -15.13 12.60
C ALA A 693 -10.89 -15.79 11.22
N ARG A 694 -9.68 -15.77 10.64
CA ARG A 694 -9.34 -16.49 9.40
C ARG A 694 -9.56 -18.00 9.53
N ALA A 695 -9.03 -18.62 10.58
CA ALA A 695 -9.12 -20.06 10.83
C ALA A 695 -10.58 -20.49 11.00
N ARG A 696 -11.36 -19.72 11.77
CA ARG A 696 -12.79 -19.98 12.00
C ARG A 696 -13.61 -19.89 10.73
N ALA A 697 -13.40 -18.86 9.89
CA ALA A 697 -14.04 -18.74 8.58
C ALA A 697 -13.67 -19.91 7.65
N SER A 698 -12.50 -20.50 7.85
CA SER A 698 -11.96 -21.61 7.05
C SER A 698 -12.49 -22.99 7.42
N LEU A 699 -13.21 -23.14 8.54
CA LEU A 699 -13.82 -24.42 8.93
C LEU A 699 -14.85 -24.89 7.87
N PRO A 700 -14.86 -26.18 7.50
CA PRO A 700 -15.79 -26.74 6.51
C PRO A 700 -17.17 -27.03 7.12
N THR A 701 -17.78 -26.04 7.77
CA THR A 701 -19.12 -26.16 8.35
C THR A 701 -20.03 -25.01 7.94
N ALA A 702 -21.34 -25.27 7.84
CA ALA A 702 -22.33 -24.25 7.51
C ALA A 702 -22.36 -23.13 8.56
N GLU A 703 -22.16 -23.47 9.83
CA GLU A 703 -22.11 -22.51 10.95
C GLU A 703 -20.95 -21.53 10.81
N ALA A 704 -19.79 -22.00 10.36
CA ALA A 704 -18.62 -21.16 10.12
C ALA A 704 -18.85 -20.18 8.96
N LYS A 705 -19.45 -20.66 7.86
CA LYS A 705 -19.80 -19.78 6.72
C LYS A 705 -20.84 -18.75 7.11
N GLN A 706 -21.89 -19.13 7.84
CA GLN A 706 -22.85 -18.18 8.36
C GLN A 706 -22.23 -17.19 9.35
N TRP A 707 -21.31 -17.64 10.21
CA TRP A 707 -20.59 -16.77 11.14
C TRP A 707 -19.75 -15.70 10.43
N ALA A 708 -19.05 -16.08 9.36
CA ALA A 708 -18.26 -15.17 8.55
C ALA A 708 -19.16 -14.19 7.78
N TRP A 709 -20.26 -14.69 7.19
CA TRP A 709 -21.18 -13.86 6.41
C TRP A 709 -21.83 -12.74 7.24
N ARG A 710 -22.18 -13.01 8.50
CA ARG A 710 -22.75 -11.99 9.40
C ARG A 710 -21.83 -10.79 9.67
N ARG A 711 -20.52 -10.95 9.49
CA ARG A 711 -19.55 -9.84 9.63
C ARG A 711 -19.58 -8.93 8.42
N VAL A 712 -19.55 -9.51 7.21
CA VAL A 712 -19.59 -8.71 5.98
C VAL A 712 -20.95 -8.05 5.77
N THR A 713 -22.04 -8.61 6.29
CA THR A 713 -23.36 -7.94 6.27
C THR A 713 -23.53 -6.86 7.35
N GLY A 714 -22.52 -6.59 8.17
CA GLY A 714 -22.58 -5.59 9.23
C GLY A 714 -23.46 -5.98 10.44
N GLU A 715 -23.96 -7.22 10.51
CA GLU A 715 -24.71 -7.69 11.70
C GLU A 715 -23.81 -7.75 12.94
N VAL A 716 -22.49 -7.91 12.74
CA VAL A 716 -21.47 -7.87 13.79
C VAL A 716 -20.37 -6.92 13.36
N SER A 717 -20.20 -5.81 14.09
CA SER A 717 -19.06 -4.91 13.91
C SER A 717 -17.77 -5.59 14.37
N VAL A 718 -16.73 -5.50 13.55
CA VAL A 718 -15.40 -6.07 13.80
C VAL A 718 -14.32 -5.13 13.26
N PRO A 719 -13.10 -5.14 13.82
CA PRO A 719 -11.97 -4.39 13.29
C PRO A 719 -11.63 -4.76 11.83
N ASN A 720 -11.00 -3.84 11.12
CA ASN A 720 -10.62 -3.97 9.71
C ASN A 720 -9.80 -5.24 9.43
N TYR A 721 -8.76 -5.52 10.22
CA TYR A 721 -7.90 -6.70 10.01
C TYR A 721 -8.67 -8.02 10.20
N GLU A 722 -9.57 -8.08 11.18
CA GLU A 722 -10.41 -9.26 11.41
C GLU A 722 -11.42 -9.48 10.27
N LEU A 723 -12.02 -8.41 9.74
CA LEU A 723 -12.97 -8.49 8.62
C LEU A 723 -12.28 -9.07 7.36
N THR A 724 -11.15 -8.50 6.99
CA THR A 724 -10.37 -8.94 5.82
C THR A 724 -9.90 -10.38 5.99
N ALA A 725 -9.39 -10.75 7.17
CA ALA A 725 -8.97 -12.11 7.49
C ALA A 725 -10.14 -13.11 7.43
N THR A 726 -11.34 -12.71 7.88
CA THR A 726 -12.57 -13.50 7.77
C THR A 726 -12.92 -13.78 6.31
N GLY A 727 -12.91 -12.76 5.44
CA GLY A 727 -13.19 -12.91 4.00
C GLY A 727 -12.19 -13.82 3.30
N GLN A 728 -10.90 -13.63 3.57
CA GLN A 728 -9.81 -14.48 3.05
C GLN A 728 -9.89 -15.94 3.54
N GLY A 729 -10.57 -16.20 4.66
CA GLY A 729 -10.85 -17.54 5.16
C GLY A 729 -12.11 -18.19 4.56
N PHE A 730 -13.01 -17.38 4.00
CA PHE A 730 -14.36 -17.81 3.63
C PHE A 730 -14.38 -18.70 2.38
N TRP A 731 -13.78 -18.24 1.28
CA TRP A 731 -13.76 -18.94 -0.01
C TRP A 731 -12.65 -19.99 -0.03
N ARG A 732 -13.05 -21.27 0.05
CA ARG A 732 -12.13 -22.41 0.01
C ARG A 732 -12.53 -23.35 -1.14
N PRO A 733 -11.62 -23.64 -2.10
CA PRO A 733 -11.94 -24.52 -3.22
C PRO A 733 -12.41 -25.92 -2.80
N SER A 734 -11.94 -26.44 -1.67
CA SER A 734 -12.36 -27.76 -1.15
C SER A 734 -13.75 -27.75 -0.49
N GLN A 735 -14.40 -26.58 -0.38
CA GLN A 735 -15.64 -26.37 0.37
C GLN A 735 -16.72 -25.73 -0.51
N ARG A 736 -16.71 -26.01 -1.83
CA ARG A 736 -17.64 -25.38 -2.78
C ARG A 736 -19.10 -25.62 -2.44
N ASP A 737 -19.45 -26.85 -2.07
CA ASP A 737 -20.82 -27.25 -1.68
C ASP A 737 -21.39 -26.39 -0.54
N LEU A 738 -20.53 -25.83 0.33
CA LEU A 738 -20.94 -24.95 1.44
C LEU A 738 -21.02 -23.48 1.04
N THR A 739 -20.33 -23.08 -0.03
CA THR A 739 -20.15 -21.67 -0.42
C THR A 739 -20.88 -21.29 -1.71
N ASP A 740 -21.36 -22.26 -2.50
CA ASP A 740 -22.04 -22.00 -3.78
C ASP A 740 -23.31 -21.16 -3.61
N ALA A 741 -24.07 -21.39 -2.53
CA ALA A 741 -25.27 -20.59 -2.23
C ALA A 741 -24.97 -19.11 -1.91
N TYR A 742 -23.71 -18.79 -1.57
CA TYR A 742 -23.30 -17.42 -1.22
C TYR A 742 -22.85 -16.61 -2.44
N VAL A 743 -22.55 -17.25 -3.57
CA VAL A 743 -22.17 -16.55 -4.81
C VAL A 743 -23.30 -15.61 -5.30
N PRO A 744 -24.54 -16.08 -5.54
CA PRO A 744 -25.62 -15.18 -5.91
C PRO A 744 -25.94 -14.16 -4.81
N ARG A 745 -25.86 -14.59 -3.54
CA ARG A 745 -26.09 -13.72 -2.39
C ARG A 745 -25.09 -12.56 -2.30
N TYR A 746 -23.82 -12.82 -2.60
CA TYR A 746 -22.78 -11.79 -2.68
C TYR A 746 -23.18 -10.71 -3.70
N LEU A 747 -23.56 -11.12 -4.91
CA LEU A 747 -23.94 -10.21 -5.99
C LEU A 747 -25.18 -9.37 -5.64
N GLU A 748 -26.13 -9.94 -4.88
CA GLU A 748 -27.32 -9.22 -4.41
C GLU A 748 -27.03 -8.25 -3.24
N GLU A 749 -26.08 -8.58 -2.37
CA GLU A 749 -25.83 -7.85 -1.12
C GLU A 749 -24.63 -6.87 -1.19
N VAL A 750 -23.73 -7.00 -2.16
CA VAL A 750 -22.49 -6.19 -2.23
C VAL A 750 -22.74 -4.68 -2.30
N GLY A 751 -23.81 -4.24 -2.95
CA GLY A 751 -24.20 -2.81 -2.96
C GLY A 751 -24.66 -2.27 -1.61
N ARG A 752 -25.05 -3.14 -0.67
CA ARG A 752 -25.48 -2.73 0.68
C ARG A 752 -24.32 -2.57 1.65
N LEU A 753 -23.10 -2.96 1.28
CA LEU A 753 -21.92 -2.81 2.14
C LEU A 753 -21.68 -1.36 2.56
N GLN A 754 -22.02 -0.39 1.69
CA GLN A 754 -21.91 1.05 1.97
C GLN A 754 -22.77 1.54 3.15
N HIS A 755 -23.77 0.75 3.59
CA HIS A 755 -24.56 1.07 4.78
C HIS A 755 -23.84 0.74 6.09
N HIS A 756 -22.76 -0.03 6.01
CA HIS A 756 -22.06 -0.59 7.18
C HIS A 756 -20.56 -0.24 7.19
N PHE A 757 -19.97 -0.05 6.02
CA PHE A 757 -18.57 0.29 5.84
C PHE A 757 -18.43 1.58 5.02
N GLN A 758 -17.37 2.30 5.29
CA GLN A 758 -17.03 3.58 4.66
C GLN A 758 -15.53 3.67 4.46
N GLY A 759 -15.09 4.66 3.69
CA GLY A 759 -13.67 4.91 3.48
C GLY A 759 -12.95 3.70 2.89
N TRP A 760 -11.74 3.42 3.38
CA TRP A 760 -10.92 2.30 2.88
C TRP A 760 -11.53 0.92 3.14
N LEU A 761 -12.28 0.76 4.23
CA LEU A 761 -12.83 -0.53 4.64
C LEU A 761 -13.91 -1.05 3.68
N LEU A 762 -14.66 -0.15 3.03
CA LEU A 762 -15.75 -0.51 2.12
C LEU A 762 -15.28 -1.33 0.90
N PRO A 763 -14.38 -0.84 0.03
CA PRO A 763 -13.90 -1.62 -1.11
C PRO A 763 -13.10 -2.85 -0.66
N ASP A 764 -12.41 -2.81 0.48
CA ASP A 764 -11.66 -3.96 1.00
C ASP A 764 -12.59 -5.09 1.50
N ALA A 765 -13.72 -4.76 2.12
CA ALA A 765 -14.74 -5.74 2.48
C ALA A 765 -15.34 -6.41 1.23
N ALA A 766 -15.64 -5.61 0.20
CA ALA A 766 -16.11 -6.12 -1.09
C ALA A 766 -15.09 -7.07 -1.73
N ASP A 767 -13.80 -6.70 -1.69
CA ASP A 767 -12.70 -7.48 -2.23
C ASP A 767 -12.49 -8.81 -1.49
N ALA A 768 -12.41 -8.76 -0.17
CA ALA A 768 -12.10 -9.91 0.68
C ALA A 768 -13.18 -11.01 0.58
N PHE A 769 -14.43 -10.62 0.30
CA PHE A 769 -15.56 -11.53 0.12
C PHE A 769 -15.93 -11.77 -1.35
N PHE A 770 -15.14 -11.31 -2.32
CA PHE A 770 -15.37 -11.63 -3.73
C PHE A 770 -15.13 -13.13 -4.01
N PRO A 771 -16.02 -13.84 -4.72
CA PRO A 771 -15.92 -15.29 -5.01
C PRO A 771 -14.84 -15.63 -6.06
N SER A 772 -13.59 -15.28 -5.76
CA SER A 772 -12.44 -15.39 -6.68
C SER A 772 -12.03 -16.83 -7.01
N ASP A 773 -12.42 -17.81 -6.20
CA ASP A 773 -12.10 -19.23 -6.41
C ASP A 773 -13.07 -19.94 -7.37
N ARG A 774 -14.04 -19.21 -7.94
CA ARG A 774 -15.00 -19.65 -8.95
C ARG A 774 -14.61 -19.16 -10.33
N LEU A 775 -13.69 -19.87 -11.00
CA LEU A 775 -13.41 -19.62 -12.41
C LEU A 775 -14.49 -20.23 -13.31
N ASP A 776 -15.58 -19.51 -13.50
CA ASP A 776 -16.72 -19.91 -14.33
C ASP A 776 -17.16 -18.75 -15.25
N PRO A 777 -17.31 -18.96 -16.57
CA PRO A 777 -17.97 -18.01 -17.45
C PRO A 777 -19.30 -17.46 -16.94
N GLN A 778 -20.11 -18.26 -16.24
CA GLN A 778 -21.40 -17.78 -15.70
C GLN A 778 -21.22 -16.71 -14.62
N LEU A 779 -20.18 -16.84 -13.77
CA LEU A 779 -19.86 -15.82 -12.77
C LEU A 779 -19.34 -14.54 -13.46
N VAL A 780 -18.54 -14.67 -14.52
CA VAL A 780 -18.09 -13.52 -15.31
C VAL A 780 -19.28 -12.73 -15.83
N ASP A 781 -20.27 -13.41 -16.41
CA ASP A 781 -21.48 -12.77 -16.93
C ASP A 781 -22.32 -12.15 -15.79
N ALA A 782 -22.46 -12.84 -14.66
CA ALA A 782 -23.23 -12.35 -13.51
C ALA A 782 -22.61 -11.11 -12.85
N VAL A 783 -21.29 -11.10 -12.65
CA VAL A 783 -20.56 -9.92 -12.12
C VAL A 783 -20.64 -8.78 -13.12
N ALA A 784 -20.47 -9.04 -14.42
CA ALA A 784 -20.59 -8.02 -15.46
C ALA A 784 -21.99 -7.37 -15.46
N ALA A 785 -23.05 -8.17 -15.33
CA ALA A 785 -24.42 -7.66 -15.25
C ALA A 785 -24.69 -6.87 -13.96
N GLY A 786 -24.04 -7.24 -12.85
CA GLY A 786 -24.19 -6.56 -11.55
C GLY A 786 -23.51 -5.19 -11.46
N LEU A 787 -22.56 -4.88 -12.36
CA LEU A 787 -21.85 -3.60 -12.38
C LEU A 787 -22.72 -2.42 -12.83
N ASP A 788 -23.85 -2.68 -13.49
CA ASP A 788 -24.76 -1.67 -14.02
C ASP A 788 -25.88 -1.29 -13.03
N HIS A 789 -25.80 -1.72 -11.77
CA HIS A 789 -26.82 -1.42 -10.75
C HIS A 789 -26.62 0.00 -10.18
N ASP A 790 -27.68 0.82 -10.19
CA ASP A 790 -27.66 2.24 -9.75
C ASP A 790 -27.27 2.43 -8.27
N ASP A 791 -27.36 1.37 -7.46
CA ASP A 791 -27.12 1.39 -6.00
C ASP A 791 -25.66 1.09 -5.62
N LEU A 792 -24.76 0.88 -6.58
CA LEU A 792 -23.39 0.46 -6.30
C LEU A 792 -22.47 1.66 -6.05
N ASP A 793 -21.86 1.72 -4.87
CA ASP A 793 -20.86 2.73 -4.54
C ASP A 793 -19.69 2.73 -5.57
N PRO A 794 -19.19 3.89 -6.02
CA PRO A 794 -18.14 3.96 -7.05
C PRO A 794 -16.86 3.20 -6.71
N ALA A 795 -16.42 3.19 -5.44
CA ALA A 795 -15.22 2.47 -5.02
C ALA A 795 -15.44 0.95 -5.08
N VAL A 796 -16.62 0.49 -4.67
CA VAL A 796 -17.04 -0.92 -4.81
C VAL A 796 -17.13 -1.31 -6.29
N ALA A 797 -17.74 -0.46 -7.13
CA ALA A 797 -17.86 -0.71 -8.57
C ALA A 797 -16.48 -0.82 -9.25
N ARG A 798 -15.54 0.06 -8.91
CA ARG A 798 -14.14 -0.04 -9.38
C ARG A 798 -13.53 -1.38 -8.98
N ARG A 799 -13.63 -1.77 -7.70
CA ARG A 799 -13.06 -3.02 -7.22
C ARG A 799 -13.66 -4.26 -7.90
N LEU A 800 -14.98 -4.27 -8.13
CA LEU A 800 -15.64 -5.34 -8.86
C LEU A 800 -15.21 -5.42 -10.33
N ARG A 801 -14.96 -4.29 -11.01
CA ARG A 801 -14.41 -4.28 -12.38
C ARG A 801 -13.02 -4.90 -12.43
N GLU A 802 -12.15 -4.56 -11.47
CA GLU A 802 -10.81 -5.13 -11.35
C GLU A 802 -10.88 -6.65 -11.14
N ARG A 803 -11.79 -7.12 -10.27
CA ARG A 803 -11.99 -8.56 -10.03
C ARG A 803 -12.61 -9.28 -11.22
N LEU A 804 -13.52 -8.64 -11.95
CA LEU A 804 -14.06 -9.16 -13.20
C LEU A 804 -12.98 -9.35 -14.26
N ASP A 805 -12.05 -8.41 -14.41
CA ASP A 805 -10.90 -8.55 -15.31
C ASP A 805 -10.02 -9.74 -14.93
N VAL A 806 -9.72 -9.88 -13.63
CA VAL A 806 -8.98 -11.04 -13.10
C VAL A 806 -9.69 -12.36 -13.39
N LEU A 807 -11.02 -12.44 -13.22
CA LEU A 807 -11.79 -13.64 -13.54
C LEU A 807 -11.74 -13.97 -15.04
N ARG A 808 -11.92 -12.97 -15.92
CA ARG A 808 -11.86 -13.16 -17.39
C ARG A 808 -10.51 -13.71 -17.82
N ARG A 809 -9.43 -13.15 -17.28
CA ARG A 809 -8.06 -13.59 -17.54
C ARG A 809 -7.80 -14.99 -17.03
N GLY A 810 -8.29 -15.32 -15.84
CA GLY A 810 -8.20 -16.68 -15.31
C GLY A 810 -8.92 -17.70 -16.19
N VAL A 811 -10.14 -17.40 -16.64
CA VAL A 811 -10.91 -18.27 -17.55
C VAL A 811 -10.16 -18.47 -18.87
N ALA A 812 -9.61 -17.39 -19.44
CA ALA A 812 -8.82 -17.45 -20.67
C ALA A 812 -7.53 -18.27 -20.50
N ALA A 813 -6.82 -18.08 -19.39
CA ALA A 813 -5.59 -18.82 -19.09
C ALA A 813 -5.85 -20.32 -18.94
N ARG A 814 -6.94 -20.71 -18.27
CA ARG A 814 -7.33 -22.12 -18.14
C ARG A 814 -7.65 -22.77 -19.49
N ALA A 815 -8.23 -22.01 -20.43
CA ALA A 815 -8.54 -22.52 -21.77
C ALA A 815 -7.29 -22.86 -22.60
N VAL A 816 -6.13 -22.24 -22.31
CA VAL A 816 -4.85 -22.55 -22.97
C VAL A 816 -4.44 -24.01 -22.76
N ASP A 817 -4.76 -24.60 -21.61
CA ASP A 817 -4.45 -25.99 -21.27
C ASP A 817 -5.41 -27.01 -21.94
N GLY A 818 -6.34 -26.57 -22.81
CA GLY A 818 -7.13 -27.45 -23.68
C GLY A 818 -8.56 -27.74 -23.22
N LEU A 819 -9.26 -26.75 -22.67
CA LEU A 819 -10.71 -26.80 -22.39
C LEU A 819 -11.47 -25.64 -23.02
#